data_AF-A0A2V7AT72-F1
#
_entry.id   AF-A0A2V7AT72-F1
#
_cell.length_a   1.000
_cell.length_b   1.000
_cell.length_c   1.000
_cell.angle_alpha   90.00
_cell.angle_beta   90.00
_cell.angle_gamma   90.00
#
_symmetry.space_group_name_H-M   'P 1'
#
loop_
_entity.id
_entity.type
_entity.pdbx_description
1 polymer ?
#
loop_
_entity_poly.entity_id
_entity_poly.type
_entity_poly.pdbx_seq_one_letter_code
_entity_poly.pdbx_strand_id
1 'polypeptide(L)'
;MIHIVQDMAQPQHTRNDPHLGCTNALAEFIAGEKSWYEEYTETRALNQRYRSRPESSRALLLTGYDTVVFAAYQDYWTNPNGSGLAEYSSRNFFSAGTNLGTFSLFGPCGGLAHPACDARGYVTEDFDLTIPTLGGEPTAGRVRFLVRDIVDSRTGQTIPNVRVSSRSLWDQHLELSGQSPKFSLNTYNYDAMADILIPRAVGYSAGFLDYFFRGRLDGDVVIDPDDPNTDAVRFSGINTSPEALGGGALQLYGENAAGIRTPLVALDADVAVSAEPGAAVRSARFTATGDAEKFVAVYRGALGNEQPGTDAQTAPGAVIGKVLGGPRVEQIFSDGTRWYLRTPDGVVGLPILAADIEDLRWGDVDNTLVGRSKLGLDPDARNLFRAYRINRPAGSITVPTTTDANGARLVDAAQTVEATLPAELAIGTVVRFAGSVRVTEDLATFEGGARSFGYDPSTGDYVPLGRPDGRPEAPAGSEVTIERTVDQARTVTADFPVLLTKATYNNPGGLNYFWRLVEIGLDASDRLLALVEVILTEPANANGRVTVKRRNALTGVLEPAGEVLTRVSFPISPLLLALVDVRTQQVVATTAAPEVILGVDSVTPTTRMQGHATALAHDGPLDGQVITRWFELPLRAHVEPPAPPGDTPETPFLANVTVAQESGVTRLQITGRYTPTLAALVQSDITIQQSEPVRQPYLFAIEPDGNGFPVFRGFNVDTTFLGPVGYSATLQQGQRLRPSPVGDIVLLFSEPVGISEGEKGVLVRLTPSDTARLVLTDELPPAATHRLVGTTSKRTLVVSRGFETVSRLADLEAGTVAEFFGDDLGQQFVLLDPTRLYNVDDLRFYRPAPPLVKTALPRRLAGVTDNPRGDYHTIETK
;
A
#
# COMPACT_ATOMS: atom_id res chain seq x y z
N MET A 1 -19.73 32.34 -20.28
CA MET A 1 -20.95 32.11 -19.48
C MET A 1 -20.77 32.55 -18.02
N ILE A 2 -19.68 32.15 -17.32
CA ILE A 2 -19.40 32.61 -15.95
C ILE A 2 -19.33 34.14 -15.81
N HIS A 3 -18.74 34.83 -16.78
CA HIS A 3 -18.67 36.29 -16.76
C HIS A 3 -20.05 36.94 -16.68
N ILE A 4 -21.08 36.35 -17.31
CA ILE A 4 -22.45 36.89 -17.25
C ILE A 4 -23.00 36.81 -15.82
N VAL A 5 -22.73 35.73 -15.08
CA VAL A 5 -23.14 35.61 -13.67
C VAL A 5 -22.41 36.63 -12.81
N GLN A 6 -21.12 36.84 -13.06
CA GLN A 6 -20.32 37.85 -12.35
C GLN A 6 -20.81 39.28 -12.65
N ASP A 7 -21.21 39.57 -13.89
CA ASP A 7 -21.80 40.84 -14.30
C ASP A 7 -23.13 41.12 -13.57
N MET A 8 -23.86 40.08 -13.14
CA MET A 8 -25.08 40.29 -12.36
C MET A 8 -24.80 40.79 -10.93
N ALA A 9 -23.55 40.69 -10.45
CA ALA A 9 -23.12 41.32 -9.21
C ALA A 9 -22.78 42.81 -9.37
N GLN A 10 -23.09 43.39 -10.54
CA GLN A 10 -22.81 44.77 -10.90
C GLN A 10 -24.17 45.52 -11.04
N PRO A 11 -24.48 46.50 -10.17
CA PRO A 11 -25.78 47.18 -10.21
C PRO A 11 -26.07 47.96 -11.49
N GLN A 12 -25.07 48.56 -12.14
CA GLN A 12 -25.23 49.25 -13.44
C GLN A 12 -25.61 48.28 -14.56
N HIS A 13 -25.02 47.08 -14.61
CA HIS A 13 -25.33 46.05 -15.61
C HIS A 13 -26.77 45.56 -15.44
N THR A 14 -27.18 45.28 -14.21
CA THR A 14 -28.52 44.75 -13.89
C THR A 14 -29.63 45.81 -13.93
N ARG A 15 -29.28 47.09 -13.85
CA ARG A 15 -30.20 48.24 -14.00
C ARG A 15 -30.15 48.86 -15.41
N ASN A 16 -29.35 48.29 -16.31
CA ASN A 16 -29.20 48.72 -17.70
C ASN A 16 -28.78 50.20 -17.81
N ASP A 17 -27.87 50.64 -16.94
CA ASP A 17 -27.32 51.99 -16.98
C ASP A 17 -26.41 52.14 -18.21
N PRO A 18 -26.53 53.22 -19.00
CA PRO A 18 -25.64 53.44 -20.13
C PRO A 18 -24.19 53.66 -19.68
N HIS A 19 -23.29 52.81 -20.16
CA HIS A 19 -21.83 53.02 -20.15
C HIS A 19 -21.24 52.31 -21.38
N LEU A 20 -20.34 52.96 -22.10
CA LEU A 20 -19.89 52.48 -23.41
C LEU A 20 -18.81 51.40 -23.25
N GLY A 21 -19.17 50.15 -23.60
CA GLY A 21 -18.22 49.06 -23.77
C GLY A 21 -17.33 49.23 -25.01
N CYS A 22 -16.25 48.44 -25.04
CA CYS A 22 -15.04 48.48 -25.88
C CYS A 22 -15.18 48.48 -27.43
N THR A 23 -15.93 49.39 -28.06
CA THR A 23 -16.03 49.42 -29.54
C THR A 23 -15.81 50.76 -30.25
N ASN A 24 -15.46 51.86 -29.57
CA ASN A 24 -15.23 53.14 -30.25
C ASN A 24 -14.27 54.11 -29.53
N ALA A 25 -13.09 54.32 -30.11
CA ALA A 25 -12.04 55.23 -29.62
C ALA A 25 -12.46 56.72 -29.52
N LEU A 26 -13.42 57.18 -30.33
CA LEU A 26 -13.90 58.57 -30.28
C LEU A 26 -14.92 58.79 -29.14
N ALA A 27 -15.59 57.72 -28.71
CA ALA A 27 -16.57 57.76 -27.62
C ALA A 27 -15.93 57.42 -26.26
N GLU A 28 -14.82 56.67 -26.27
CA GLU A 28 -13.91 56.44 -25.14
C GLU A 28 -13.47 57.75 -24.47
N PHE A 29 -13.15 58.75 -25.30
CA PHE A 29 -12.70 60.07 -24.84
C PHE A 29 -13.82 60.88 -24.13
N ILE A 30 -15.09 60.57 -24.37
CA ILE A 30 -16.25 61.35 -23.90
C ILE A 30 -16.99 60.67 -22.75
N ALA A 31 -16.99 59.33 -22.65
CA ALA A 31 -17.83 58.59 -21.69
C ALA A 31 -17.10 57.55 -20.80
N GLY A 32 -15.86 57.16 -21.12
CA GLY A 32 -15.07 56.15 -20.38
C GLY A 32 -15.48 54.69 -20.64
N GLU A 33 -14.50 53.77 -20.60
CA GLU A 33 -14.69 52.33 -20.87
C GLU A 33 -15.28 51.52 -19.71
N LYS A 34 -15.10 52.00 -18.47
CA LYS A 34 -15.46 51.30 -17.22
C LYS A 34 -16.30 52.22 -16.36
N SER A 35 -17.29 51.66 -15.67
CA SER A 35 -17.95 52.39 -14.59
C SER A 35 -16.97 52.67 -13.45
N TRP A 36 -17.26 53.71 -12.66
CA TRP A 36 -16.44 54.01 -11.47
C TRP A 36 -16.48 52.89 -10.42
N TYR A 37 -17.54 52.08 -10.40
CA TYR A 37 -17.62 50.90 -9.53
C TYR A 37 -16.65 49.80 -10.01
N GLU A 38 -16.61 49.52 -11.31
CA GLU A 38 -15.68 48.55 -11.89
C GLU A 38 -14.22 49.01 -11.73
N GLU A 39 -13.93 50.26 -12.07
CA GLU A 39 -12.61 50.87 -11.89
C GLU A 39 -12.16 50.76 -10.42
N TYR A 40 -13.06 51.05 -9.48
CA TYR A 40 -12.75 50.94 -8.05
C TYR A 40 -12.52 49.48 -7.61
N THR A 41 -13.40 48.57 -8.02
CA THR A 41 -13.30 47.14 -7.67
C THR A 41 -12.04 46.49 -8.24
N GLU A 42 -11.58 46.92 -9.43
CA GLU A 42 -10.30 46.51 -10.00
C GLU A 42 -9.12 47.01 -9.14
N THR A 43 -9.13 48.26 -8.68
CA THR A 43 -8.09 48.73 -7.74
C THR A 43 -8.09 47.96 -6.42
N ARG A 44 -9.27 47.53 -5.93
CA ARG A 44 -9.39 46.64 -4.75
C ARG A 44 -8.76 45.27 -5.04
N ALA A 45 -8.98 44.70 -6.22
CA ALA A 45 -8.40 43.42 -6.63
C ALA A 45 -6.87 43.49 -6.77
N LEU A 46 -6.35 44.61 -7.28
CA LEU A 46 -4.92 44.83 -7.51
C LEU A 46 -4.18 45.43 -6.30
N ASN A 47 -4.88 45.72 -5.21
CA ASN A 47 -4.35 46.43 -4.04
C ASN A 47 -3.69 47.78 -4.39
N GLN A 48 -4.29 48.50 -5.34
CA GLN A 48 -3.79 49.78 -5.85
C GLN A 48 -4.55 50.95 -5.24
N ARG A 49 -3.95 52.14 -5.31
CA ARG A 49 -4.61 53.38 -4.93
C ARG A 49 -5.68 53.72 -5.96
N TYR A 50 -6.87 54.08 -5.50
CA TYR A 50 -7.90 54.63 -6.36
C TYR A 50 -7.75 56.15 -6.50
N ARG A 51 -7.34 56.60 -7.69
CA ARG A 51 -7.11 58.02 -8.02
C ARG A 51 -6.15 58.69 -7.02
N SER A 52 -6.48 59.89 -6.56
CA SER A 52 -5.64 60.70 -5.65
C SER A 52 -5.69 60.26 -4.18
N ARG A 53 -6.26 59.09 -3.85
CA ARG A 53 -6.25 58.59 -2.48
C ARG A 53 -4.82 58.25 -2.02
N PRO A 54 -4.43 58.62 -0.79
CA PRO A 54 -3.09 58.35 -0.28
C PRO A 54 -2.86 56.87 0.05
N GLU A 55 -3.93 56.13 0.35
CA GLU A 55 -3.92 54.73 0.74
C GLU A 55 -4.43 53.82 -0.38
N SER A 56 -3.96 52.56 -0.40
CA SER A 56 -4.48 51.53 -1.31
C SER A 56 -5.95 51.25 -1.02
N SER A 57 -6.70 50.87 -2.05
CA SER A 57 -8.08 50.44 -1.93
C SER A 57 -8.20 49.20 -1.03
N ARG A 58 -9.30 49.09 -0.30
CA ARG A 58 -9.57 47.95 0.60
C ARG A 58 -9.60 46.64 -0.19
N ALA A 59 -9.01 45.57 0.33
CA ALA A 59 -9.02 44.26 -0.35
C ALA A 59 -10.45 43.74 -0.58
N LEU A 60 -10.66 42.95 -1.64
CA LEU A 60 -11.94 42.29 -1.91
C LEU A 60 -12.27 41.23 -0.85
N LEU A 61 -13.53 41.17 -0.44
CA LEU A 61 -14.06 40.06 0.35
C LEU A 61 -14.55 38.97 -0.62
N LEU A 62 -13.88 37.82 -0.65
CA LEU A 62 -14.23 36.71 -1.56
C LEU A 62 -15.03 35.60 -0.87
N THR A 63 -15.11 35.62 0.45
CA THR A 63 -15.78 34.59 1.27
C THR A 63 -16.95 35.20 2.04
N GLY A 64 -17.79 34.36 2.66
CA GLY A 64 -18.94 34.81 3.45
C GLY A 64 -20.29 34.66 2.73
N TYR A 65 -20.34 33.89 1.64
CA TYR A 65 -21.59 33.45 1.02
C TYR A 65 -21.44 32.03 0.48
N ASP A 66 -22.39 31.15 0.84
CA ASP A 66 -22.37 29.75 0.45
C ASP A 66 -22.71 29.56 -1.03
N THR A 67 -22.19 28.47 -1.61
CA THR A 67 -22.52 28.01 -2.96
C THR A 67 -24.04 27.94 -3.18
N VAL A 68 -24.48 28.43 -4.34
CA VAL A 68 -25.90 28.53 -4.68
C VAL A 68 -26.38 27.33 -5.48
N VAL A 69 -27.51 26.75 -5.08
CA VAL A 69 -28.12 25.61 -5.78
C VAL A 69 -29.52 26.00 -6.22
N PHE A 70 -29.77 25.93 -7.53
CA PHE A 70 -31.10 26.05 -8.13
C PHE A 70 -31.40 24.88 -9.05
N ALA A 71 -32.69 24.63 -9.27
CA ALA A 71 -33.15 23.56 -10.15
C ALA A 71 -33.13 23.95 -11.64
N ALA A 72 -33.13 25.25 -11.97
CA ALA A 72 -32.98 25.73 -13.33
C ALA A 72 -31.83 26.73 -13.42
N TYR A 73 -31.02 26.64 -14.48
CA TYR A 73 -29.90 27.56 -14.67
C TYR A 73 -30.36 29.03 -14.72
N GLN A 74 -31.52 29.33 -15.30
CA GLN A 74 -32.06 30.69 -15.40
C GLN A 74 -32.29 31.35 -14.03
N ASP A 75 -32.57 30.55 -13.00
CA ASP A 75 -32.82 31.04 -11.65
C ASP A 75 -31.59 31.69 -10.99
N TYR A 76 -30.38 31.40 -11.49
CA TYR A 76 -29.16 32.07 -11.05
C TYR A 76 -29.16 33.57 -11.41
N TRP A 77 -29.91 33.97 -12.44
CA TRP A 77 -30.08 35.38 -12.83
C TRP A 77 -31.34 35.98 -12.23
N THR A 78 -32.48 35.35 -12.49
CA THR A 78 -33.80 35.86 -12.12
C THR A 78 -34.75 34.69 -11.86
N ASN A 79 -35.57 34.77 -10.81
CA ASN A 79 -36.60 33.78 -10.52
C ASN A 79 -37.81 34.41 -9.80
N PRO A 80 -38.99 33.75 -9.77
CA PRO A 80 -40.19 34.31 -9.13
C PRO A 80 -40.04 34.66 -7.64
N ASN A 81 -39.06 34.07 -6.95
CA ASN A 81 -38.77 34.33 -5.54
C ASN A 81 -37.87 35.56 -5.34
N GLY A 82 -37.41 36.21 -6.42
CA GLY A 82 -36.53 37.38 -6.35
C GLY A 82 -35.13 37.04 -5.86
N SER A 83 -34.71 35.78 -5.97
CA SER A 83 -33.46 35.25 -5.42
C SER A 83 -32.36 35.06 -6.47
N GLY A 84 -32.60 35.47 -7.71
CA GLY A 84 -31.55 35.52 -8.72
C GLY A 84 -30.57 36.67 -8.46
N LEU A 85 -29.31 36.54 -8.86
CA LEU A 85 -28.30 37.55 -8.54
C LEU A 85 -28.59 38.90 -9.20
N ALA A 86 -29.19 38.88 -10.40
CA ALA A 86 -29.57 40.11 -11.11
C ALA A 86 -30.65 40.87 -10.36
N GLU A 87 -31.65 40.15 -9.85
CA GLU A 87 -32.71 40.72 -9.03
C GLU A 87 -32.18 41.22 -7.70
N TYR A 88 -31.31 40.44 -7.03
CA TYR A 88 -30.71 40.85 -5.77
C TYR A 88 -29.89 42.13 -5.93
N SER A 89 -29.06 42.22 -6.96
CA SER A 89 -28.25 43.41 -7.24
C SER A 89 -29.13 44.63 -7.59
N SER A 90 -30.02 44.46 -8.57
CA SER A 90 -30.88 45.54 -9.08
C SER A 90 -31.86 46.08 -8.03
N ARG A 91 -32.48 45.22 -7.21
CA ARG A 91 -33.50 45.63 -6.23
C ARG A 91 -32.92 46.27 -4.96
N ASN A 92 -31.66 45.97 -4.64
CA ASN A 92 -31.05 46.40 -3.38
C ASN A 92 -30.13 47.60 -3.52
N PHE A 93 -29.52 47.81 -4.69
CA PHE A 93 -28.53 48.85 -4.90
C PHE A 93 -28.93 49.83 -5.99
N PHE A 94 -28.62 51.11 -5.76
CA PHE A 94 -28.65 52.10 -6.82
C PHE A 94 -27.37 52.04 -7.65
N SER A 95 -27.47 52.52 -8.87
CA SER A 95 -26.35 52.71 -9.79
C SER A 95 -26.31 54.17 -10.25
N ALA A 96 -25.20 54.62 -10.85
CA ALA A 96 -25.00 56.04 -11.15
C ALA A 96 -26.07 56.65 -12.07
N GLY A 97 -26.50 55.92 -13.11
CA GLY A 97 -27.48 56.34 -14.11
C GLY A 97 -28.93 56.17 -13.69
N THR A 98 -29.22 55.36 -12.66
CA THR A 98 -30.57 55.15 -12.12
C THR A 98 -30.67 55.35 -10.61
N ASN A 99 -29.87 56.29 -10.08
CA ASN A 99 -29.90 56.75 -8.70
C ASN A 99 -31.11 57.67 -8.41
N LEU A 100 -31.31 57.99 -7.13
CA LEU A 100 -32.25 59.02 -6.66
C LEU A 100 -31.95 60.38 -7.32
N GLY A 101 -33.00 61.11 -7.68
CA GLY A 101 -32.88 62.44 -8.31
C GLY A 101 -32.37 62.41 -9.76
N THR A 102 -32.09 61.23 -10.32
CA THR A 102 -31.77 61.03 -11.73
C THR A 102 -33.05 60.81 -12.54
N PHE A 103 -33.18 61.53 -13.65
CA PHE A 103 -34.27 61.38 -14.59
C PHE A 103 -33.75 60.69 -15.86
N SER A 104 -34.26 59.50 -16.15
CA SER A 104 -34.00 58.82 -17.42
C SER A 104 -35.21 58.93 -18.33
N LEU A 105 -35.05 58.54 -19.61
CA LEU A 105 -36.17 58.43 -20.56
C LEU A 105 -37.32 57.52 -20.07
N PHE A 106 -37.07 56.69 -19.06
CA PHE A 106 -38.02 55.73 -18.49
C PHE A 106 -38.60 56.19 -17.13
N GLY A 107 -38.26 57.40 -16.67
CA GLY A 107 -38.78 58.00 -15.44
C GLY A 107 -37.75 58.11 -14.30
N PRO A 108 -38.17 58.54 -13.09
CA PRO A 108 -37.31 58.63 -11.91
C PRO A 108 -36.64 57.29 -11.58
N CYS A 109 -35.35 57.30 -11.25
CA CYS A 109 -34.55 56.10 -10.96
C CYS A 109 -34.65 55.00 -12.04
N GLY A 110 -34.84 55.38 -13.31
CA GLY A 110 -34.96 54.42 -14.41
C GLY A 110 -36.34 53.79 -14.58
N GLY A 111 -37.35 54.23 -13.84
CA GLY A 111 -38.67 53.59 -13.82
C GLY A 111 -38.71 52.28 -13.03
N LEU A 112 -37.64 51.96 -12.29
CA LEU A 112 -37.52 50.76 -11.49
C LEU A 112 -38.24 50.91 -10.14
N ALA A 113 -39.02 49.91 -9.73
CA ALA A 113 -39.76 49.91 -8.46
C ALA A 113 -38.85 49.82 -7.22
N HIS A 114 -37.67 49.21 -7.38
CA HIS A 114 -36.71 48.99 -6.30
C HIS A 114 -35.28 49.37 -6.72
N PRO A 115 -34.44 49.88 -5.79
CA PRO A 115 -34.85 50.42 -4.49
C PRO A 115 -35.89 51.55 -4.66
N ALA A 116 -36.74 51.78 -3.64
CA ALA A 116 -37.82 52.76 -3.74
C ALA A 116 -37.27 54.13 -4.15
N CYS A 117 -37.82 54.73 -5.21
CA CYS A 117 -37.34 56.01 -5.74
C CYS A 117 -37.89 57.23 -4.96
N ASP A 118 -37.76 57.22 -3.64
CA ASP A 118 -38.10 58.35 -2.76
C ASP A 118 -37.05 58.47 -1.64
N ALA A 119 -36.25 59.53 -1.69
CA ALA A 119 -35.19 59.78 -0.72
C ALA A 119 -35.70 59.89 0.72
N ARG A 120 -36.96 60.28 0.94
CA ARG A 120 -37.57 60.39 2.28
C ARG A 120 -37.86 59.04 2.93
N GLY A 121 -37.84 57.97 2.14
CA GLY A 121 -38.04 56.60 2.61
C GLY A 121 -36.80 55.94 3.22
N TYR A 122 -35.66 56.61 3.22
CA TYR A 122 -34.38 56.07 3.69
C TYR A 122 -33.95 56.71 5.01
N VAL A 123 -33.34 55.91 5.88
CA VAL A 123 -32.64 56.43 7.05
C VAL A 123 -31.39 57.15 6.56
N THR A 124 -30.99 58.22 7.25
CA THR A 124 -29.81 59.00 6.89
C THR A 124 -28.69 58.82 7.92
N GLU A 125 -27.46 58.65 7.44
CA GLU A 125 -26.25 58.60 8.26
C GLU A 125 -25.35 59.78 7.86
N ASP A 126 -25.05 60.67 8.80
CA ASP A 126 -24.12 61.78 8.59
C ASP A 126 -22.70 61.35 8.97
N PHE A 127 -21.76 61.52 8.04
CA PHE A 127 -20.36 61.21 8.21
C PHE A 127 -19.52 62.48 8.02
N ASP A 128 -18.88 62.91 9.09
CA ASP A 128 -17.97 64.05 9.07
C ASP A 128 -16.59 63.60 8.53
N LEU A 129 -16.06 64.35 7.57
CA LEU A 129 -14.78 64.07 6.93
C LEU A 129 -13.96 65.34 6.79
N THR A 130 -12.64 65.19 6.78
CA THR A 130 -11.71 66.31 6.64
C THR A 130 -10.98 66.20 5.32
N ILE A 131 -11.11 67.21 4.45
CA ILE A 131 -10.44 67.28 3.15
C ILE A 131 -9.33 68.33 3.21
N PRO A 132 -8.09 68.02 2.82
CA PRO A 132 -7.05 69.03 2.64
C PRO A 132 -7.42 69.97 1.49
N THR A 133 -7.37 71.28 1.72
CA THR A 133 -7.56 72.27 0.67
C THR A 133 -6.31 72.39 -0.21
N LEU A 134 -6.43 73.08 -1.36
CA LEU A 134 -5.28 73.46 -2.19
C LEU A 134 -4.20 74.26 -1.42
N GLY A 135 -4.57 74.89 -0.30
CA GLY A 135 -3.65 75.61 0.59
C GLY A 135 -3.04 74.75 1.71
N GLY A 136 -3.31 73.44 1.74
CA GLY A 136 -2.81 72.52 2.77
C GLY A 136 -3.61 72.51 4.08
N GLU A 137 -4.39 73.56 4.35
CA GLU A 137 -5.27 73.61 5.53
C GLU A 137 -6.45 72.62 5.38
N PRO A 138 -6.70 71.75 6.37
CA PRO A 138 -7.83 70.83 6.35
C PRO A 138 -9.16 71.57 6.52
N THR A 139 -10.15 71.26 5.69
CA THR A 139 -11.54 71.70 5.83
C THR A 139 -12.42 70.53 6.22
N ALA A 140 -13.26 70.72 7.24
CA ALA A 140 -14.29 69.76 7.61
C ALA A 140 -15.49 69.88 6.67
N GLY A 141 -15.95 68.75 6.15
CA GLY A 141 -17.17 68.59 5.38
C GLY A 141 -18.02 67.45 5.95
N ARG A 142 -19.29 67.42 5.59
CA ARG A 142 -20.22 66.36 6.01
C ARG A 142 -20.84 65.70 4.79
N VAL A 143 -20.71 64.38 4.70
CA VAL A 143 -21.42 63.56 3.71
C VAL A 143 -22.62 62.92 4.39
N ARG A 144 -23.79 63.03 3.77
CA ARG A 144 -25.00 62.34 4.21
C ARG A 144 -25.25 61.12 3.35
N PHE A 145 -25.17 59.94 3.94
CA PHE A 145 -25.53 58.68 3.30
C PHE A 145 -27.02 58.38 3.48
N LEU A 146 -27.60 57.73 2.48
CA LEU A 146 -28.91 57.09 2.58
C LEU A 146 -28.67 55.61 2.81
N VAL A 147 -29.15 55.14 3.96
CA VAL A 147 -28.94 53.77 4.42
C VAL A 147 -30.25 53.00 4.45
N ARG A 148 -30.15 51.70 4.20
CA ARG A 148 -31.27 50.76 4.32
C ARG A 148 -30.78 49.41 4.80
N ASP A 149 -31.71 48.65 5.32
CA ASP A 149 -31.51 47.21 5.49
C ASP A 149 -31.76 46.51 4.14
N ILE A 150 -30.89 45.56 3.83
CA ILE A 150 -30.96 44.71 2.63
C ILE A 150 -31.38 43.31 3.08
N VAL A 151 -32.42 42.77 2.45
CA VAL A 151 -32.90 41.41 2.72
C VAL A 151 -32.47 40.52 1.58
N ASP A 152 -31.81 39.42 1.93
CA ASP A 152 -31.52 38.32 1.01
C ASP A 152 -32.72 37.38 0.95
N SER A 153 -33.41 37.39 -0.19
CA SER A 153 -34.58 36.56 -0.47
C SER A 153 -34.26 35.07 -0.49
N ARG A 154 -32.99 34.67 -0.67
CA ARG A 154 -32.56 33.27 -0.62
C ARG A 154 -32.36 32.78 0.81
N THR A 155 -31.62 33.54 1.62
CA THR A 155 -31.23 33.10 2.98
C THR A 155 -32.16 33.61 4.06
N GLY A 156 -33.02 34.59 3.75
CA GLY A 156 -33.80 35.36 4.72
C GLY A 156 -32.95 36.32 5.56
N GLN A 157 -31.64 36.37 5.34
CA GLN A 157 -30.74 37.20 6.14
C GLN A 157 -30.96 38.68 5.84
N THR A 158 -30.99 39.49 6.90
CA THR A 158 -31.02 40.95 6.79
C THR A 158 -29.62 41.50 7.06
N ILE A 159 -29.09 42.31 6.14
CA ILE A 159 -27.85 43.06 6.29
C ILE A 159 -28.23 44.49 6.65
N PRO A 160 -28.00 44.94 7.90
CA PRO A 160 -28.48 46.23 8.35
C PRO A 160 -27.59 47.39 7.87
N ASN A 161 -28.16 48.60 7.82
CA ASN A 161 -27.43 49.87 7.65
C ASN A 161 -26.51 49.96 6.41
N VAL A 162 -26.95 49.44 5.27
CA VAL A 162 -26.17 49.46 4.02
C VAL A 162 -26.30 50.82 3.33
N ARG A 163 -25.15 51.46 3.04
CA ARG A 163 -25.05 52.77 2.35
C ARG A 163 -25.34 52.64 0.86
N VAL A 164 -26.61 52.80 0.47
CA VAL A 164 -27.06 52.58 -0.92
C VAL A 164 -26.99 53.82 -1.81
N SER A 165 -26.95 55.03 -1.23
CA SER A 165 -26.73 56.28 -1.98
C SER A 165 -26.13 57.35 -1.06
N SER A 166 -25.71 58.48 -1.63
CA SER A 166 -25.19 59.64 -0.89
C SER A 166 -25.82 60.92 -1.43
N ARG A 167 -26.11 61.89 -0.56
CA ARG A 167 -26.46 63.25 -1.00
C ARG A 167 -25.22 63.91 -1.60
N SER A 168 -25.40 64.62 -2.70
CA SER A 168 -24.32 65.32 -3.39
C SER A 168 -23.72 66.43 -2.48
N LEU A 169 -22.42 66.66 -2.66
CA LEU A 169 -21.70 67.72 -1.96
C LEU A 169 -21.66 69.05 -2.75
N TRP A 170 -22.26 69.10 -3.92
CA TRP A 170 -22.09 70.20 -4.89
C TRP A 170 -23.38 70.92 -5.29
N ASP A 171 -24.53 70.47 -4.78
CA ASP A 171 -25.85 70.93 -5.18
C ASP A 171 -26.57 71.73 -4.08
N GLN A 172 -25.93 72.01 -2.95
CA GLN A 172 -26.58 72.73 -1.84
C GLN A 172 -27.08 74.12 -2.27
N HIS A 173 -26.37 74.79 -3.18
CA HIS A 173 -26.82 76.06 -3.75
C HIS A 173 -28.04 75.90 -4.66
N LEU A 174 -28.17 74.78 -5.38
CA LEU A 174 -29.33 74.47 -6.20
C LEU A 174 -30.56 74.22 -5.32
N GLU A 175 -30.38 73.53 -4.20
CA GLU A 175 -31.47 73.32 -3.22
C GLU A 175 -31.95 74.63 -2.59
N LEU A 176 -31.03 75.54 -2.26
CA LEU A 176 -31.36 76.89 -1.77
C LEU A 176 -32.14 77.73 -2.80
N SER A 177 -32.06 77.39 -4.09
CA SER A 177 -32.84 78.02 -5.17
C SER A 177 -34.11 77.23 -5.53
N GLY A 178 -34.52 76.27 -4.69
CA GLY A 178 -35.77 75.52 -4.85
C GLY A 178 -35.68 74.31 -5.79
N GLN A 179 -34.49 73.92 -6.23
CA GLN A 179 -34.29 72.71 -7.02
C GLN A 179 -34.26 71.47 -6.13
N SER A 180 -34.55 70.30 -6.72
CA SER A 180 -34.49 69.02 -6.00
C SER A 180 -33.05 68.60 -5.70
N PRO A 181 -32.80 67.95 -4.54
CA PRO A 181 -31.49 67.41 -4.21
C PRO A 181 -31.02 66.36 -5.23
N LYS A 182 -29.71 66.32 -5.43
CA LYS A 182 -28.96 65.39 -6.28
C LYS A 182 -28.23 64.39 -5.40
N PHE A 183 -28.04 63.20 -5.96
CA PHE A 183 -27.41 62.09 -5.28
C PHE A 183 -26.27 61.54 -6.11
N SER A 184 -25.26 61.01 -5.42
CA SER A 184 -24.07 60.43 -6.05
C SER A 184 -23.66 59.15 -5.34
N LEU A 185 -22.83 58.36 -6.02
CA LEU A 185 -22.17 57.21 -5.43
C LEU A 185 -20.68 57.53 -5.29
N ASN A 186 -20.12 57.15 -4.14
CA ASN A 186 -18.70 57.27 -3.86
C ASN A 186 -18.15 55.93 -3.37
N THR A 187 -16.85 55.88 -3.08
CA THR A 187 -16.17 54.67 -2.64
C THR A 187 -16.74 54.04 -1.38
N TYR A 188 -17.40 54.78 -0.48
CA TYR A 188 -18.08 54.18 0.68
C TYR A 188 -19.35 53.42 0.28
N ASN A 189 -20.08 53.91 -0.73
CA ASN A 189 -21.20 53.16 -1.30
C ASN A 189 -20.68 51.92 -2.02
N TYR A 190 -19.61 52.07 -2.81
CA TYR A 190 -19.00 50.98 -3.54
C TYR A 190 -18.38 49.91 -2.62
N ASP A 191 -17.82 50.30 -1.48
CA ASP A 191 -17.35 49.36 -0.47
C ASP A 191 -18.50 48.52 0.08
N ALA A 192 -19.60 49.16 0.46
CA ALA A 192 -20.79 48.46 0.94
C ALA A 192 -21.40 47.53 -0.13
N MET A 193 -21.43 47.96 -1.39
CA MET A 193 -21.88 47.15 -2.53
C MET A 193 -20.96 45.93 -2.73
N ALA A 194 -19.65 46.16 -2.87
CA ALA A 194 -18.69 45.09 -3.16
C ALA A 194 -18.55 44.08 -2.02
N ASP A 195 -18.57 44.52 -0.75
CA ASP A 195 -18.52 43.61 0.40
C ASP A 195 -19.72 42.64 0.45
N ILE A 196 -20.85 43.00 -0.17
CA ILE A 196 -22.07 42.20 -0.21
C ILE A 196 -22.17 41.38 -1.51
N LEU A 197 -21.85 42.00 -2.66
CA LEU A 197 -22.07 41.44 -3.99
C LEU A 197 -20.92 40.53 -4.44
N ILE A 198 -19.67 40.79 -4.05
CA ILE A 198 -18.53 39.96 -4.49
C ILE A 198 -18.56 38.55 -3.89
N PRO A 199 -18.78 38.34 -2.57
CA PRO A 199 -18.95 36.99 -2.02
C PRO A 199 -20.10 36.23 -2.69
N ARG A 200 -21.19 36.92 -3.03
CA ARG A 200 -22.32 36.34 -3.76
C ARG A 200 -21.92 35.96 -5.18
N ALA A 201 -21.22 36.83 -5.90
CA ALA A 201 -20.71 36.51 -7.24
C ALA A 201 -19.89 35.21 -7.23
N VAL A 202 -19.07 35.00 -6.19
CA VAL A 202 -18.32 33.75 -5.98
C VAL A 202 -19.26 32.57 -5.74
N GLY A 203 -20.20 32.66 -4.79
CA GLY A 203 -21.14 31.57 -4.48
C GLY A 203 -22.09 31.20 -5.62
N TYR A 204 -22.60 32.18 -6.37
CA TYR A 204 -23.41 31.95 -7.58
C TYR A 204 -22.56 31.36 -8.70
N SER A 205 -21.32 31.82 -8.90
CA SER A 205 -20.44 31.27 -9.94
C SER A 205 -20.08 29.80 -9.66
N ALA A 206 -19.72 29.48 -8.41
CA ALA A 206 -19.43 28.10 -7.99
C ALA A 206 -20.66 27.21 -8.21
N GLY A 207 -21.82 27.66 -7.75
CA GLY A 207 -23.06 26.92 -7.88
C GLY A 207 -23.50 26.70 -9.33
N PHE A 208 -23.28 27.71 -10.17
CA PHE A 208 -23.56 27.63 -11.59
C PHE A 208 -22.64 26.62 -12.30
N LEU A 209 -21.35 26.55 -11.93
CA LEU A 209 -20.45 25.50 -12.42
C LEU A 209 -20.91 24.11 -11.95
N ASP A 210 -21.24 23.98 -10.67
CA ASP A 210 -21.74 22.71 -10.11
C ASP A 210 -22.98 22.24 -10.86
N TYR A 211 -23.92 23.14 -11.16
CA TYR A 211 -25.11 22.85 -11.94
C TYR A 211 -24.80 22.29 -13.33
N PHE A 212 -23.91 22.92 -14.11
CA PHE A 212 -23.57 22.48 -15.46
C PHE A 212 -22.75 21.18 -15.50
N PHE A 213 -21.96 20.90 -14.46
CA PHE A 213 -21.09 19.72 -14.39
C PHE A 213 -21.59 18.66 -13.37
N ARG A 214 -22.88 18.71 -12.99
CA ARG A 214 -23.47 17.76 -12.03
C ARG A 214 -23.70 16.37 -12.60
N GLY A 215 -23.84 16.25 -13.92
CA GLY A 215 -23.95 14.96 -14.58
C GLY A 215 -22.63 14.21 -14.52
N ARG A 216 -22.62 13.02 -13.91
CA ARG A 216 -21.42 12.22 -13.65
C ARG A 216 -21.67 10.73 -13.91
N LEU A 217 -20.72 10.12 -14.61
CA LEU A 217 -20.65 8.69 -14.85
C LEU A 217 -19.36 8.14 -14.24
N ASP A 218 -19.47 7.01 -13.56
CA ASP A 218 -18.31 6.25 -13.11
C ASP A 218 -18.35 4.84 -13.68
N GLY A 219 -17.28 4.40 -14.34
CA GLY A 219 -17.29 3.15 -15.09
C GLY A 219 -16.17 3.06 -16.12
N ASP A 220 -16.21 2.02 -16.95
CA ASP A 220 -15.22 1.73 -17.98
C ASP A 220 -15.87 1.18 -19.25
N VAL A 221 -15.11 1.17 -20.34
CA VAL A 221 -15.45 0.40 -21.53
C VAL A 221 -14.95 -1.03 -21.35
N VAL A 222 -15.86 -1.99 -21.40
CA VAL A 222 -15.62 -3.40 -21.13
C VAL A 222 -15.78 -4.26 -22.38
N ILE A 223 -15.05 -5.38 -22.42
CA ILE A 223 -15.24 -6.44 -23.41
C ILE A 223 -16.06 -7.53 -22.75
N ASP A 224 -17.13 -7.97 -23.40
CA ASP A 224 -17.96 -9.07 -22.93
C ASP A 224 -17.34 -10.41 -23.39
N PRO A 225 -16.89 -11.29 -22.48
CA PRO A 225 -16.24 -12.54 -22.85
C PRO A 225 -17.18 -13.51 -23.57
N ASP A 226 -18.49 -13.37 -23.38
CA ASP A 226 -19.51 -14.25 -23.98
C ASP A 226 -20.04 -13.70 -25.31
N ASP A 227 -19.58 -12.53 -25.75
CA ASP A 227 -20.00 -11.97 -27.03
C ASP A 227 -19.29 -12.70 -28.19
N PRO A 228 -20.02 -13.26 -29.17
CA PRO A 228 -19.42 -13.90 -30.32
C PRO A 228 -18.59 -12.93 -31.18
N ASN A 229 -18.82 -11.61 -31.06
CA ASN A 229 -17.99 -10.59 -31.67
C ASN A 229 -16.89 -10.15 -30.69
N THR A 230 -15.66 -10.59 -30.94
CA THR A 230 -14.50 -10.30 -30.10
C THR A 230 -14.08 -8.82 -30.06
N ASP A 231 -14.62 -8.01 -30.98
CA ASP A 231 -14.39 -6.56 -31.05
C ASP A 231 -15.55 -5.74 -30.45
N ALA A 232 -16.60 -6.40 -29.94
CA ALA A 232 -17.71 -5.74 -29.29
C ALA A 232 -17.31 -5.19 -27.92
N VAL A 233 -17.58 -3.90 -27.71
CA VAL A 233 -17.33 -3.18 -26.47
C VAL A 233 -18.56 -2.42 -26.02
N ARG A 234 -18.67 -2.13 -24.73
CA ARG A 234 -19.74 -1.29 -24.17
C ARG A 234 -19.28 -0.56 -22.92
N PHE A 235 -19.94 0.54 -22.58
CA PHE A 235 -19.78 1.16 -21.26
C PHE A 235 -20.49 0.34 -20.19
N SER A 236 -19.83 0.14 -19.06
CA SER A 236 -20.39 -0.47 -17.85
C SER A 236 -19.95 0.31 -16.62
N GLY A 237 -20.91 0.83 -15.87
CA GLY A 237 -20.65 1.74 -14.76
C GLY A 237 -21.87 1.99 -13.88
N ILE A 238 -21.88 3.16 -13.23
CA ILE A 238 -22.88 3.65 -12.29
C ILE A 238 -23.16 5.12 -12.62
N ASN A 239 -24.43 5.53 -12.49
CA ASN A 239 -24.82 6.94 -12.48
C ASN A 239 -24.44 7.57 -11.13
N THR A 240 -23.43 8.43 -11.10
CA THR A 240 -23.01 9.16 -9.90
C THR A 240 -23.51 10.61 -9.90
N SER A 241 -24.38 10.95 -10.85
CA SER A 241 -25.13 12.21 -10.84
C SER A 241 -26.12 12.24 -9.67
N PRO A 242 -26.49 13.43 -9.16
CA PRO A 242 -27.52 13.56 -8.14
C PRO A 242 -28.95 13.29 -8.66
N GLU A 243 -29.12 13.19 -9.98
CA GLU A 243 -30.41 13.04 -10.67
C GLU A 243 -30.39 11.82 -11.62
N ALA A 244 -31.58 11.30 -11.94
CA ALA A 244 -31.74 10.16 -12.83
C ALA A 244 -31.40 10.51 -14.28
N LEU A 245 -30.75 9.56 -14.98
CA LEU A 245 -30.63 9.59 -16.44
C LEU A 245 -31.98 9.15 -17.03
N GLY A 246 -32.63 9.99 -17.82
CA GLY A 246 -33.95 9.70 -18.39
C GLY A 246 -33.92 9.44 -19.89
N GLY A 247 -34.05 8.16 -20.30
CA GLY A 247 -34.34 7.74 -21.68
C GLY A 247 -33.40 8.26 -22.77
N GLY A 248 -32.14 8.56 -22.43
CA GLY A 248 -31.19 9.25 -23.30
C GLY A 248 -30.20 8.31 -23.97
N ALA A 249 -29.63 8.70 -25.10
CA ALA A 249 -28.66 7.90 -25.84
C ALA A 249 -27.26 7.96 -25.19
N LEU A 250 -26.63 6.81 -24.93
CA LEU A 250 -25.23 6.71 -24.51
C LEU A 250 -24.37 6.20 -25.67
N GLN A 251 -23.65 7.11 -26.30
CA GLN A 251 -22.78 6.85 -27.44
C GLN A 251 -21.32 6.71 -27.00
N LEU A 252 -20.56 5.84 -27.66
CA LEU A 252 -19.11 5.73 -27.46
C LEU A 252 -18.34 6.36 -28.63
N TYR A 253 -17.21 6.97 -28.30
CA TYR A 253 -16.22 7.49 -29.24
C TYR A 253 -14.85 6.88 -28.90
N GLY A 254 -14.08 6.49 -29.91
CA GLY A 254 -12.67 6.15 -29.77
C GLY A 254 -11.80 7.37 -30.06
N GLU A 255 -10.78 7.62 -29.25
CA GLU A 255 -9.76 8.63 -29.49
C GLU A 255 -8.41 7.95 -29.72
N ASN A 256 -7.79 8.23 -30.87
CA ASN A 256 -6.50 7.65 -31.21
C ASN A 256 -5.32 8.45 -30.65
N ALA A 257 -4.10 7.97 -30.89
CA ALA A 257 -2.84 8.60 -30.48
C ALA A 257 -2.67 10.08 -30.93
N ALA A 258 -3.36 10.52 -31.99
CA ALA A 258 -3.32 11.89 -32.47
C ALA A 258 -4.39 12.80 -31.81
N GLY A 259 -5.16 12.27 -30.85
CA GLY A 259 -6.28 12.98 -30.22
C GLY A 259 -7.53 13.09 -31.11
N ILE A 260 -7.57 12.38 -32.24
CA ILE A 260 -8.74 12.40 -33.14
C ILE A 260 -9.82 11.50 -32.55
N ARG A 261 -10.99 12.10 -32.27
CA ARG A 261 -12.18 11.40 -31.78
C ARG A 261 -13.07 10.95 -32.93
N THR A 262 -13.45 9.68 -32.94
CA THR A 262 -14.35 9.08 -33.95
C THR A 262 -15.49 8.33 -33.25
N PRO A 263 -16.76 8.56 -33.65
CA PRO A 263 -17.89 7.81 -33.10
C PRO A 263 -17.78 6.33 -33.44
N LEU A 264 -18.02 5.46 -32.46
CA LEU A 264 -18.06 4.02 -32.67
C LEU A 264 -19.39 3.60 -33.29
N VAL A 265 -19.36 2.54 -34.11
CA VAL A 265 -20.57 1.99 -34.74
C VAL A 265 -21.33 1.16 -33.72
N ALA A 266 -22.60 1.49 -33.48
CA ALA A 266 -23.48 0.71 -32.61
C ALA A 266 -23.84 -0.64 -33.26
N LEU A 267 -23.80 -1.70 -32.47
CA LEU A 267 -24.21 -3.05 -32.85
C LEU A 267 -25.66 -3.34 -32.46
N ASP A 268 -26.15 -2.70 -31.41
CA ASP A 268 -27.53 -2.80 -30.96
C ASP A 268 -28.37 -1.64 -31.54
N ALA A 269 -29.65 -1.91 -31.82
CA ALA A 269 -30.55 -0.92 -32.41
C ALA A 269 -30.98 0.18 -31.43
N ASP A 270 -31.05 -0.15 -30.14
CA ASP A 270 -31.39 0.78 -29.07
C ASP A 270 -30.14 1.15 -28.27
N VAL A 271 -29.81 2.44 -28.25
CA VAL A 271 -28.70 3.02 -27.48
C VAL A 271 -29.17 3.80 -26.25
N ALA A 272 -30.47 3.75 -25.96
CA ALA A 272 -31.06 4.46 -24.84
C ALA A 272 -30.66 3.84 -23.50
N VAL A 273 -30.47 4.71 -22.51
CA VAL A 273 -30.10 4.37 -21.15
C VAL A 273 -30.96 5.19 -20.20
N SER A 274 -31.47 4.51 -19.16
CA SER A 274 -32.07 5.15 -17.99
C SER A 274 -31.48 4.56 -16.72
N ALA A 275 -31.17 5.40 -15.74
CA ALA A 275 -30.60 4.96 -14.47
C ALA A 275 -30.82 5.99 -13.36
N GLU A 276 -31.38 5.54 -12.23
CA GLU A 276 -31.49 6.33 -11.01
C GLU A 276 -30.09 6.68 -10.43
N PRO A 277 -29.99 7.71 -9.56
CA PRO A 277 -28.75 7.97 -8.81
C PRO A 277 -28.25 6.71 -8.09
N GLY A 278 -26.98 6.36 -8.29
CA GLY A 278 -26.36 5.15 -7.74
C GLY A 278 -26.69 3.84 -8.47
N ALA A 279 -27.58 3.86 -9.47
CA ALA A 279 -27.93 2.66 -10.24
C ALA A 279 -26.89 2.34 -11.32
N ALA A 280 -26.83 1.06 -11.70
CA ALA A 280 -25.94 0.58 -12.75
C ALA A 280 -26.32 1.17 -14.12
N VAL A 281 -25.31 1.52 -14.90
CA VAL A 281 -25.41 2.01 -16.28
C VAL A 281 -24.72 1.03 -17.20
N ARG A 282 -25.43 0.55 -18.22
CA ARG A 282 -24.89 -0.33 -19.25
C ARG A 282 -25.36 0.18 -20.60
N SER A 283 -24.42 0.50 -21.48
CA SER A 283 -24.75 0.96 -22.84
C SER A 283 -25.06 -0.22 -23.76
N ALA A 284 -25.56 0.11 -24.95
CA ALA A 284 -25.46 -0.73 -26.13
C ALA A 284 -24.02 -1.18 -26.39
N ARG A 285 -23.89 -2.22 -27.22
CA ARG A 285 -22.63 -2.70 -27.77
C ARG A 285 -22.22 -1.86 -28.98
N PHE A 286 -20.92 -1.68 -29.12
CA PHE A 286 -20.27 -0.94 -30.20
C PHE A 286 -19.08 -1.71 -30.73
N THR A 287 -18.72 -1.51 -31.99
CA THR A 287 -17.47 -2.04 -32.56
C THR A 287 -16.29 -1.16 -32.12
N ALA A 288 -15.33 -1.73 -31.41
CA ALA A 288 -14.11 -1.02 -31.02
C ALA A 288 -13.24 -0.67 -32.24
N THR A 289 -12.46 0.41 -32.13
CA THR A 289 -11.36 0.67 -33.07
C THR A 289 -10.05 0.14 -32.46
N GLY A 290 -9.25 -0.56 -33.26
CA GLY A 290 -7.99 -1.16 -32.80
C GLY A 290 -6.89 -0.15 -32.44
N ASP A 291 -7.08 1.12 -32.79
CA ASP A 291 -6.16 2.24 -32.59
C ASP A 291 -6.56 3.18 -31.43
N ALA A 292 -7.67 2.92 -30.74
CA ALA A 292 -8.12 3.73 -29.62
C ALA A 292 -7.13 3.66 -28.44
N GLU A 293 -6.64 4.83 -28.01
CA GLU A 293 -5.86 5.01 -26.77
C GLU A 293 -6.78 5.46 -25.62
N LYS A 294 -7.88 6.15 -25.93
CA LYS A 294 -8.94 6.53 -24.98
C LYS A 294 -10.31 6.24 -25.59
N PHE A 295 -11.30 6.07 -24.73
CA PHE A 295 -12.71 6.10 -25.09
C PHE A 295 -13.38 7.31 -24.45
N VAL A 296 -14.42 7.85 -25.10
CA VAL A 296 -15.29 8.86 -24.50
C VAL A 296 -16.72 8.34 -24.54
N ALA A 297 -17.30 8.12 -23.36
CA ALA A 297 -18.72 7.86 -23.22
C ALA A 297 -19.46 9.19 -23.16
N VAL A 298 -20.46 9.36 -24.04
CA VAL A 298 -21.25 10.58 -24.15
C VAL A 298 -22.72 10.21 -24.01
N TYR A 299 -23.31 10.57 -22.87
CA TYR A 299 -24.74 10.51 -22.67
C TYR A 299 -25.39 11.81 -23.18
N ARG A 300 -26.51 11.69 -23.90
CA ARG A 300 -27.39 12.80 -24.31
C ARG A 300 -28.83 12.45 -24.00
N GLY A 301 -29.47 13.19 -23.12
CA GLY A 301 -30.86 12.94 -22.72
C GLY A 301 -31.30 13.76 -21.53
N ALA A 302 -32.31 13.30 -20.82
CA ALA A 302 -32.86 14.03 -19.68
C ALA A 302 -31.99 13.88 -18.42
N LEU A 303 -31.74 15.00 -17.74
CA LEU A 303 -31.20 15.06 -16.38
C LEU A 303 -31.88 16.22 -15.65
N GLY A 304 -32.74 15.93 -14.68
CA GLY A 304 -33.50 16.98 -14.00
C GLY A 304 -34.39 17.78 -14.97
N ASN A 305 -34.20 19.10 -15.04
CA ASN A 305 -34.97 19.99 -15.90
C ASN A 305 -34.43 20.09 -17.35
N GLU A 306 -33.28 19.48 -17.63
CA GLU A 306 -32.62 19.50 -18.93
C GLU A 306 -33.19 18.41 -19.81
N GLN A 307 -34.40 18.66 -20.28
CA GLN A 307 -35.14 17.75 -21.14
C GLN A 307 -34.71 17.93 -22.60
N PRO A 308 -34.57 16.85 -23.38
CA PRO A 308 -34.37 16.96 -24.82
C PRO A 308 -35.60 17.56 -25.50
N GLY A 309 -35.36 18.41 -26.50
CA GLY A 309 -36.41 18.98 -27.34
C GLY A 309 -36.81 18.05 -28.50
N THR A 310 -37.69 18.54 -29.37
CA THR A 310 -38.10 17.80 -30.58
C THR A 310 -36.98 17.64 -31.61
N ASP A 311 -35.98 18.52 -31.57
CA ASP A 311 -34.74 18.42 -32.35
C ASP A 311 -33.53 18.29 -31.41
N ALA A 312 -32.95 17.10 -31.40
CA ALA A 312 -31.79 16.77 -30.56
C ALA A 312 -30.50 17.52 -30.94
N GLN A 313 -30.43 18.17 -32.12
CA GLN A 313 -29.28 19.00 -32.49
C GLN A 313 -29.31 20.36 -31.80
N THR A 314 -30.50 20.94 -31.64
CA THR A 314 -30.69 22.27 -31.06
C THR A 314 -31.03 22.23 -29.57
N ALA A 315 -31.63 21.13 -29.10
CA ALA A 315 -31.94 20.90 -27.68
C ALA A 315 -31.65 19.44 -27.29
N PRO A 316 -30.38 19.04 -27.11
CA PRO A 316 -30.00 17.67 -26.78
C PRO A 316 -30.38 17.22 -25.36
N GLY A 317 -30.94 18.11 -24.53
CA GLY A 317 -31.05 17.89 -23.08
C GLY A 317 -29.69 18.03 -22.41
N ALA A 318 -29.46 17.28 -21.35
CA ALA A 318 -28.17 17.19 -20.69
C ALA A 318 -27.16 16.37 -21.51
N VAL A 319 -25.89 16.81 -21.47
CA VAL A 319 -24.76 16.10 -22.09
C VAL A 319 -23.74 15.76 -21.02
N ILE A 320 -23.47 14.47 -20.83
CA ILE A 320 -22.47 13.98 -19.86
C ILE A 320 -21.35 13.30 -20.64
N GLY A 321 -20.14 13.82 -20.50
CA GLY A 321 -18.94 13.25 -21.10
C GLY A 321 -18.05 12.59 -20.06
N LYS A 322 -17.65 11.33 -20.29
CA LYS A 322 -16.65 10.62 -19.49
C LYS A 322 -15.54 10.13 -20.39
N VAL A 323 -14.33 10.67 -20.19
CA VAL A 323 -13.10 10.16 -20.81
C VAL A 323 -12.63 8.94 -20.00
N LEU A 324 -12.30 7.86 -20.70
CA LEU A 324 -11.94 6.56 -20.17
C LEU A 324 -10.63 6.12 -20.82
N GLY A 325 -9.62 5.79 -20.04
CA GLY A 325 -8.27 5.59 -20.54
C GLY A 325 -7.32 6.70 -20.09
N GLY A 326 -6.18 6.80 -20.76
CA GLY A 326 -5.07 7.62 -20.29
C GLY A 326 -3.80 6.78 -20.18
N PRO A 327 -3.79 5.71 -19.37
CA PRO A 327 -2.61 4.88 -19.24
C PRO A 327 -2.37 4.01 -20.48
N ARG A 328 -1.17 4.12 -21.05
CA ARG A 328 -0.61 3.18 -22.03
C ARG A 328 0.36 2.26 -21.30
N VAL A 329 0.31 0.97 -21.59
CA VAL A 329 1.31 0.02 -21.06
C VAL A 329 2.47 -0.11 -22.02
N GLU A 330 3.67 -0.11 -21.48
CA GLU A 330 4.92 -0.43 -22.18
C GLU A 330 5.60 -1.60 -21.46
N GLN A 331 6.37 -2.39 -22.21
CA GLN A 331 7.11 -3.52 -21.68
C GLN A 331 8.58 -3.40 -22.06
N ILE A 332 9.46 -3.71 -21.13
CA ILE A 332 10.86 -4.03 -21.43
C ILE A 332 11.08 -5.53 -21.29
N PHE A 333 11.81 -6.12 -22.23
CA PHE A 333 12.13 -7.54 -22.23
C PHE A 333 13.48 -7.79 -22.91
N SER A 334 14.05 -8.99 -22.73
CA SER A 334 15.30 -9.38 -23.38
C SER A 334 15.13 -10.64 -24.21
N ASP A 335 15.90 -10.74 -25.30
CA ASP A 335 16.07 -11.96 -26.11
C ASP A 335 17.33 -12.76 -25.69
N GLY A 336 17.98 -12.38 -24.60
CA GLY A 336 19.26 -12.95 -24.13
C GLY A 336 20.50 -12.28 -24.72
N THR A 337 20.36 -11.43 -25.73
CA THR A 337 21.47 -10.64 -26.33
C THR A 337 21.31 -9.15 -26.03
N ARG A 338 20.09 -8.62 -26.20
CA ARG A 338 19.77 -7.20 -26.08
C ARG A 338 18.44 -7.02 -25.33
N TRP A 339 18.27 -5.82 -24.75
CA TRP A 339 16.99 -5.38 -24.20
C TRP A 339 16.16 -4.64 -25.25
N TYR A 340 14.84 -4.77 -25.18
CA TYR A 340 13.90 -4.17 -26.12
C TYR A 340 12.82 -3.40 -25.36
N LEU A 341 12.37 -2.30 -25.94
CA LEU A 341 11.14 -1.61 -25.54
C LEU A 341 10.03 -2.03 -26.51
N ARG A 342 8.95 -2.57 -25.96
CA ARG A 342 7.74 -2.94 -26.67
C ARG A 342 6.61 -2.00 -26.30
N THR A 343 6.01 -1.41 -27.32
CA THR A 343 4.82 -0.55 -27.22
C THR A 343 3.72 -1.10 -28.11
N PRO A 344 2.50 -0.54 -28.08
CA PRO A 344 1.46 -0.86 -29.06
C PRO A 344 1.85 -0.55 -30.52
N ASP A 345 2.81 0.35 -30.75
CA ASP A 345 3.24 0.75 -32.09
C ASP A 345 4.37 -0.10 -32.66
N GLY A 346 5.03 -0.91 -31.83
CA GLY A 346 6.08 -1.82 -32.28
C GLY A 346 7.10 -2.17 -31.20
N VAL A 347 8.16 -2.84 -31.64
CA VAL A 347 9.30 -3.24 -30.81
C VAL A 347 10.54 -2.52 -31.32
N VAL A 348 11.27 -1.88 -30.41
CA VAL A 348 12.52 -1.16 -30.72
C VAL A 348 13.61 -1.60 -29.73
N GLY A 349 14.82 -1.87 -30.24
CA GLY A 349 15.94 -2.25 -29.38
C GLY A 349 16.37 -1.10 -28.46
N LEU A 350 16.69 -1.40 -27.21
CA LEU A 350 17.36 -0.46 -26.31
C LEU A 350 18.87 -0.47 -26.59
N PRO A 351 19.59 0.64 -26.34
CA PRO A 351 21.05 0.70 -26.39
C PRO A 351 21.69 0.00 -25.18
N ILE A 352 21.13 -1.14 -24.74
CA ILE A 352 21.50 -1.88 -23.53
C ILE A 352 21.62 -3.35 -23.90
N LEU A 353 22.80 -3.93 -23.69
CA LEU A 353 23.07 -5.35 -23.96
C LEU A 353 22.80 -6.21 -22.73
N ALA A 354 22.27 -7.42 -22.94
CA ALA A 354 21.99 -8.37 -21.86
C ALA A 354 23.27 -8.87 -21.16
N ALA A 355 24.39 -8.90 -21.88
CA ALA A 355 25.70 -9.22 -21.33
C ALA A 355 26.24 -8.16 -20.35
N ASP A 356 25.82 -6.89 -20.50
CA ASP A 356 26.22 -5.80 -19.61
C ASP A 356 25.23 -5.63 -18.44
N ILE A 357 23.93 -5.82 -18.72
CA ILE A 357 22.82 -5.69 -17.78
C ILE A 357 21.96 -6.95 -17.84
N GLU A 358 21.99 -7.76 -16.78
CA GLU A 358 21.27 -9.03 -16.74
C GLU A 358 19.82 -8.89 -16.27
N ASP A 359 19.51 -7.82 -15.55
CA ASP A 359 18.18 -7.52 -15.01
C ASP A 359 17.94 -6.02 -15.17
N LEU A 360 16.86 -5.66 -15.87
CA LEU A 360 16.46 -4.30 -16.20
C LEU A 360 14.99 -4.13 -15.84
N ARG A 361 14.68 -3.05 -15.12
CA ARG A 361 13.36 -2.68 -14.62
C ARG A 361 13.03 -1.23 -14.94
N TRP A 362 11.76 -0.90 -14.90
CA TRP A 362 11.29 0.49 -14.89
C TRP A 362 11.59 1.17 -13.55
N GLY A 363 11.92 2.45 -13.60
CA GLY A 363 11.99 3.31 -12.43
C GLY A 363 10.60 3.79 -12.01
N ASP A 364 10.56 4.51 -10.88
CA ASP A 364 9.32 5.07 -10.32
C ASP A 364 8.76 6.23 -11.18
N VAL A 365 9.58 6.82 -12.06
CA VAL A 365 9.21 7.94 -12.94
C VAL A 365 9.21 7.50 -14.39
N ASP A 366 8.25 8.02 -15.16
CA ASP A 366 8.15 7.81 -16.61
C ASP A 366 9.49 8.02 -17.32
N ASN A 367 9.76 7.17 -18.31
CA ASN A 367 10.95 7.21 -19.15
C ASN A 367 12.27 6.94 -18.40
N THR A 368 12.23 6.38 -17.20
CA THR A 368 13.42 5.97 -16.47
C THR A 368 13.50 4.45 -16.33
N LEU A 369 14.71 3.92 -16.47
CA LEU A 369 15.02 2.51 -16.33
C LEU A 369 16.17 2.34 -15.35
N VAL A 370 16.22 1.18 -14.71
CA VAL A 370 17.28 0.80 -13.79
C VAL A 370 17.67 -0.63 -14.04
N GLY A 371 18.97 -0.87 -14.16
CA GLY A 371 19.49 -2.19 -14.44
C GLY A 371 20.69 -2.52 -13.57
N ARG A 372 20.99 -3.80 -13.48
CA ARG A 372 22.19 -4.30 -12.82
C ARG A 372 22.92 -5.31 -13.70
N SER A 373 24.23 -5.37 -13.55
CA SER A 373 25.02 -6.46 -14.11
C SER A 373 24.88 -7.73 -13.25
N LYS A 374 25.52 -8.82 -13.70
CA LYS A 374 25.81 -9.96 -12.83
C LYS A 374 26.52 -9.51 -11.56
N LEU A 375 26.01 -9.98 -10.42
CA LEU A 375 26.56 -9.73 -9.09
C LEU A 375 27.22 -11.01 -8.56
N GLY A 376 28.26 -10.86 -7.73
CA GLY A 376 28.95 -11.96 -7.05
C GLY A 376 30.45 -12.02 -7.33
N LEU A 377 31.03 -13.18 -7.02
CA LEU A 377 32.48 -13.47 -7.12
C LEU A 377 32.93 -14.00 -8.49
N ASP A 378 32.00 -14.24 -9.41
CA ASP A 378 32.33 -14.68 -10.77
C ASP A 378 33.32 -13.68 -11.41
N PRO A 379 34.43 -14.14 -12.03
CA PRO A 379 35.36 -13.28 -12.74
C PRO A 379 34.71 -12.33 -13.77
N ASP A 380 33.58 -12.76 -14.37
CA ASP A 380 32.83 -11.95 -15.33
C ASP A 380 31.82 -10.99 -14.67
N ALA A 381 31.59 -11.10 -13.35
CA ALA A 381 30.65 -10.25 -12.62
C ALA A 381 31.19 -8.84 -12.38
N ARG A 382 30.61 -7.87 -13.09
CA ARG A 382 31.00 -6.45 -12.96
C ARG A 382 30.48 -5.78 -11.68
N ASN A 383 29.44 -6.33 -11.05
CA ASN A 383 28.84 -5.80 -9.83
C ASN A 383 28.33 -4.34 -9.93
N LEU A 384 27.75 -3.97 -11.07
CA LEU A 384 27.29 -2.61 -11.41
C LEU A 384 25.77 -2.45 -11.31
N PHE A 385 25.34 -1.23 -11.01
CA PHE A 385 23.98 -0.72 -11.09
C PHE A 385 23.98 0.52 -11.97
N ARG A 386 23.02 0.63 -12.89
CA ARG A 386 22.93 1.74 -13.85
C ARG A 386 21.50 2.25 -13.95
N ALA A 387 21.35 3.56 -14.07
CA ALA A 387 20.10 4.20 -14.46
C ALA A 387 20.20 4.67 -15.90
N TYR A 388 19.08 4.61 -16.60
CA TYR A 388 18.92 5.11 -17.96
C TYR A 388 17.70 6.00 -18.05
N ARG A 389 17.76 6.98 -18.95
CA ARG A 389 16.62 7.85 -19.27
C ARG A 389 16.34 7.80 -20.76
N ILE A 390 15.09 7.51 -21.12
CA ILE A 390 14.59 7.63 -22.48
C ILE A 390 14.34 9.12 -22.73
N ASN A 391 14.89 9.67 -23.81
CA ASN A 391 14.82 11.09 -24.17
C ASN A 391 13.46 11.47 -24.78
N ARG A 392 12.37 10.94 -24.21
CA ARG A 392 11.00 11.18 -24.66
C ARG A 392 10.48 12.49 -24.06
N PRO A 393 9.91 13.40 -24.88
CA PRO A 393 9.24 14.59 -24.36
C PRO A 393 8.15 14.24 -23.35
N ALA A 394 8.02 15.02 -22.28
CA ALA A 394 7.03 14.77 -21.24
C ALA A 394 5.60 14.74 -21.81
N GLY A 395 4.85 13.68 -21.50
CA GLY A 395 3.48 13.46 -22.00
C GLY A 395 3.39 12.92 -23.43
N SER A 396 4.51 12.71 -24.12
CA SER A 396 4.51 12.04 -25.42
C SER A 396 4.47 10.52 -25.26
N ILE A 397 3.76 9.85 -26.17
CA ILE A 397 3.77 8.38 -26.31
C ILE A 397 4.66 7.88 -27.45
N THR A 398 5.18 8.80 -28.26
CA THR A 398 6.07 8.45 -29.37
C THR A 398 7.47 8.19 -28.85
N VAL A 399 7.97 6.97 -29.06
CA VAL A 399 9.33 6.57 -28.68
C VAL A 399 10.34 7.22 -29.62
N PRO A 400 11.21 8.12 -29.13
CA PRO A 400 12.30 8.66 -29.94
C PRO A 400 13.32 7.56 -30.24
N THR A 401 13.87 7.57 -31.47
CA THR A 401 14.84 6.56 -31.90
C THR A 401 16.06 7.18 -32.54
N THR A 402 17.22 6.60 -32.27
CA THR A 402 18.51 6.90 -32.93
C THR A 402 18.94 5.71 -33.78
N THR A 403 19.95 5.93 -34.62
CA THR A 403 20.57 4.87 -35.42
C THR A 403 21.97 4.63 -34.88
N ASP A 404 22.32 3.38 -34.59
CA ASP A 404 23.66 3.02 -34.15
C ASP A 404 24.67 2.99 -35.31
N ALA A 405 25.95 2.77 -34.99
CA ALA A 405 27.02 2.70 -35.98
C ALA A 405 26.84 1.59 -37.04
N ASN A 406 26.02 0.58 -36.75
CA ASN A 406 25.72 -0.54 -37.64
C ASN A 406 24.40 -0.34 -38.41
N GLY A 407 23.77 0.83 -38.28
CA GLY A 407 22.50 1.13 -38.95
C GLY A 407 21.26 0.61 -38.22
N ALA A 408 21.39 0.03 -37.03
CA ALA A 408 20.25 -0.49 -36.28
C ALA A 408 19.48 0.66 -35.61
N ARG A 409 18.14 0.61 -35.69
CA ARG A 409 17.25 1.57 -35.04
C ARG A 409 17.09 1.20 -33.56
N LEU A 410 17.56 2.09 -32.68
CA LEU A 410 17.51 1.92 -31.23
C LEU A 410 16.68 3.03 -30.59
N VAL A 411 16.16 2.79 -29.39
CA VAL A 411 15.55 3.83 -28.55
C VAL A 411 16.60 4.88 -28.22
N ASP A 412 16.23 6.15 -28.33
CA ASP A 412 17.04 7.26 -27.82
C ASP A 412 17.00 7.26 -26.28
N ALA A 413 17.95 6.56 -25.69
CA ALA A 413 18.12 6.48 -24.25
C ALA A 413 19.59 6.67 -23.87
N ALA A 414 19.82 7.42 -22.80
CA ALA A 414 21.15 7.70 -22.26
C ALA A 414 21.31 7.08 -20.87
N GLN A 415 22.49 6.55 -20.57
CA GLN A 415 22.89 6.22 -19.21
C GLN A 415 23.05 7.52 -18.41
N THR A 416 22.40 7.62 -17.26
CA THR A 416 22.41 8.83 -16.42
C THR A 416 23.25 8.67 -15.17
N VAL A 417 23.21 7.49 -14.54
CA VAL A 417 23.91 7.21 -13.28
C VAL A 417 24.51 5.81 -13.34
N GLU A 418 25.68 5.64 -12.72
CA GLU A 418 26.32 4.36 -12.48
C GLU A 418 26.79 4.28 -11.03
N ALA A 419 26.63 3.11 -10.42
CA ALA A 419 27.16 2.78 -9.10
C ALA A 419 27.70 1.35 -9.12
N THR A 420 28.73 1.10 -8.34
CA THR A 420 29.29 -0.25 -8.12
C THR A 420 29.02 -0.64 -6.69
N LEU A 421 28.69 -1.91 -6.44
CA LEU A 421 28.67 -2.41 -5.08
C LEU A 421 30.08 -2.27 -4.48
N PRO A 422 30.26 -1.56 -3.35
CA PRO A 422 31.56 -1.44 -2.71
C PRO A 422 32.08 -2.81 -2.26
N ALA A 423 33.37 -2.89 -1.93
CA ALA A 423 33.97 -4.12 -1.42
C ALA A 423 33.24 -4.61 -0.15
N GLU A 424 32.88 -3.66 0.71
CA GLU A 424 32.10 -3.87 1.93
C GLU A 424 31.14 -2.69 2.13
N LEU A 425 29.86 -2.99 2.41
CA LEU A 425 28.85 -2.01 2.81
C LEU A 425 28.26 -2.41 4.16
N ALA A 426 28.38 -1.55 5.18
CA ALA A 426 27.76 -1.81 6.48
C ALA A 426 26.25 -1.51 6.46
N ILE A 427 25.43 -2.45 6.91
CA ILE A 427 23.98 -2.25 7.12
C ILE A 427 23.69 -1.51 8.43
N GLY A 428 24.69 -1.37 9.31
CA GLY A 428 24.52 -0.72 10.61
C GLY A 428 23.90 -1.63 11.68
N THR A 429 23.76 -2.92 11.40
CA THR A 429 23.32 -3.94 12.36
C THR A 429 24.50 -4.82 12.79
N VAL A 430 24.64 -5.05 14.10
CA VAL A 430 25.58 -6.01 14.68
C VAL A 430 24.81 -7.15 15.32
N VAL A 431 25.17 -8.38 15.01
CA VAL A 431 24.60 -9.58 15.64
C VAL A 431 25.53 -10.03 16.76
N ARG A 432 24.97 -10.24 17.94
CA ARG A 432 25.63 -10.90 19.07
C ARG A 432 24.90 -12.18 19.40
N PHE A 433 25.59 -13.30 19.27
CA PHE A 433 25.00 -14.61 19.50
C PHE A 433 25.76 -15.37 20.58
N ALA A 434 25.03 -15.93 21.54
CA ALA A 434 25.54 -16.91 22.48
C ALA A 434 24.51 -18.02 22.67
N GLY A 435 24.89 -19.26 22.36
CA GLY A 435 24.03 -20.41 22.59
C GLY A 435 24.78 -21.61 23.15
N SER A 436 24.05 -22.49 23.81
CA SER A 436 24.62 -23.72 24.35
C SER A 436 23.69 -24.93 24.19
N VAL A 437 24.32 -26.10 24.09
CA VAL A 437 23.64 -27.40 24.19
C VAL A 437 24.27 -28.14 25.37
N ARG A 438 23.47 -28.42 26.39
CA ARG A 438 23.84 -29.24 27.54
C ARG A 438 23.39 -30.68 27.30
N VAL A 439 24.34 -31.60 27.21
CA VAL A 439 24.04 -33.03 27.11
C VAL A 439 24.17 -33.64 28.50
N THR A 440 23.11 -34.31 28.94
CA THR A 440 23.10 -35.05 30.20
C THR A 440 22.94 -36.54 29.90
N GLU A 441 23.70 -37.39 30.58
CA GLU A 441 23.55 -38.84 30.49
C GLU A 441 23.28 -39.43 31.86
N ASP A 442 22.15 -40.14 31.97
CA ASP A 442 21.82 -40.97 33.12
C ASP A 442 22.05 -42.44 32.76
N LEU A 443 23.00 -43.09 33.44
CA LEU A 443 23.32 -44.50 33.29
C LEU A 443 22.58 -45.31 34.36
N ALA A 444 21.60 -46.09 33.92
CA ALA A 444 20.90 -47.06 34.73
C ALA A 444 21.69 -48.38 34.81
N THR A 445 21.99 -48.83 36.03
CA THR A 445 22.71 -50.08 36.29
C THR A 445 21.97 -50.99 37.25
N PHE A 446 22.03 -52.30 37.04
CA PHE A 446 21.45 -53.28 37.97
C PHE A 446 22.31 -54.56 38.00
N GLU A 447 22.19 -55.31 39.09
CA GLU A 447 22.91 -56.56 39.31
C GLU A 447 22.09 -57.77 38.86
N GLY A 448 22.76 -58.72 38.19
CA GLY A 448 22.36 -60.12 38.00
C GLY A 448 21.68 -60.52 36.68
N GLY A 449 21.80 -59.76 35.59
CA GLY A 449 21.02 -59.96 34.36
C GLY A 449 21.47 -61.02 33.31
N ALA A 450 22.16 -62.12 33.62
CA ALA A 450 22.55 -63.07 32.55
C ALA A 450 22.54 -64.54 33.00
N ARG A 451 21.97 -65.43 32.17
CA ARG A 451 22.03 -66.90 32.38
C ARG A 451 23.35 -67.50 31.91
N SER A 452 23.80 -67.03 30.76
CA SER A 452 25.08 -67.37 30.17
C SER A 452 25.54 -66.24 29.25
N PHE A 453 26.82 -66.23 28.92
CA PHE A 453 27.36 -65.35 27.90
C PHE A 453 27.78 -66.15 26.67
N GLY A 454 27.47 -65.66 25.48
CA GLY A 454 27.95 -66.21 24.22
C GLY A 454 29.10 -65.38 23.69
N TYR A 455 30.14 -66.02 23.17
CA TYR A 455 31.21 -65.30 22.51
C TYR A 455 30.74 -64.76 21.16
N ASP A 456 30.82 -63.45 20.99
CA ASP A 456 30.60 -62.81 19.69
C ASP A 456 31.97 -62.64 18.99
N PRO A 457 32.28 -63.47 17.98
CA PRO A 457 33.58 -63.42 17.30
C PRO A 457 33.78 -62.12 16.49
N SER A 458 32.71 -61.35 16.23
CA SER A 458 32.82 -60.08 15.51
C SER A 458 33.31 -58.93 16.39
N THR A 459 32.95 -58.95 17.68
CA THR A 459 33.39 -57.97 18.67
C THR A 459 34.55 -58.47 19.53
N GLY A 460 34.79 -59.78 19.53
CA GLY A 460 35.82 -60.42 20.34
C GLY A 460 35.51 -60.45 21.83
N ASP A 461 34.26 -60.20 22.23
CA ASP A 461 33.81 -60.18 23.62
C ASP A 461 32.59 -61.09 23.85
N TYR A 462 32.23 -61.26 25.11
CA TYR A 462 31.12 -62.09 25.57
C TYR A 462 29.85 -61.24 25.74
N VAL A 463 28.81 -61.55 24.97
CA VAL A 463 27.50 -60.87 25.03
C VAL A 463 26.51 -61.73 25.82
N PRO A 464 25.59 -61.11 26.58
CA PRO A 464 24.61 -61.86 27.36
C PRO A 464 23.66 -62.65 26.44
N LEU A 465 23.48 -63.93 26.72
CA LEU A 465 22.45 -64.75 26.08
C LEU A 465 21.20 -64.74 26.98
N GLY A 466 20.14 -64.12 26.46
CA GLY A 466 18.84 -63.98 27.14
C GLY A 466 17.91 -65.17 26.91
N ARG A 467 16.67 -65.05 27.40
CA ARG A 467 15.54 -65.91 27.00
C ARG A 467 15.23 -65.74 25.49
N PRO A 468 14.44 -66.64 24.87
CA PRO A 468 14.01 -66.51 23.47
C PRO A 468 13.27 -65.19 23.15
N ASP A 469 12.74 -64.50 24.16
CA ASP A 469 12.10 -63.18 24.06
C ASP A 469 13.09 -61.99 24.11
N GLY A 470 14.40 -62.28 24.21
CA GLY A 470 15.49 -61.32 24.16
C GLY A 470 15.75 -60.53 25.45
N ARG A 471 15.15 -60.91 26.59
CA ARG A 471 15.30 -60.19 27.86
C ARG A 471 16.19 -60.96 28.88
N PRO A 472 16.98 -60.25 29.70
CA PRO A 472 17.75 -60.85 30.79
C PRO A 472 16.88 -61.24 32.00
N GLU A 473 17.25 -62.32 32.70
CA GLU A 473 16.70 -62.63 34.03
C GLU A 473 17.52 -61.92 35.09
N ALA A 474 16.89 -61.18 35.99
CA ALA A 474 17.54 -60.64 37.18
C ALA A 474 17.17 -61.47 38.43
N PRO A 475 18.05 -61.52 39.46
CA PRO A 475 17.73 -62.07 40.76
C PRO A 475 16.51 -61.40 41.38
N ALA A 476 15.72 -62.18 42.10
CA ALA A 476 14.56 -61.68 42.81
C ALA A 476 14.92 -60.50 43.72
N GLY A 477 14.38 -59.31 43.42
CA GLY A 477 14.61 -58.09 44.20
C GLY A 477 15.80 -57.23 43.74
N SER A 478 16.35 -57.45 42.54
CA SER A 478 17.36 -56.55 41.97
C SER A 478 16.84 -55.11 41.85
N GLU A 479 17.58 -54.17 42.45
CA GLU A 479 17.31 -52.74 42.35
C GLU A 479 18.14 -52.09 41.25
N VAL A 480 17.57 -51.10 40.58
CA VAL A 480 18.27 -50.27 39.60
C VAL A 480 18.88 -49.06 40.30
N THR A 481 20.14 -48.80 40.04
CA THR A 481 20.86 -47.59 40.44
C THR A 481 21.00 -46.66 39.24
N ILE A 482 20.81 -45.36 39.45
CA ILE A 482 20.97 -44.35 38.40
C ILE A 482 22.16 -43.45 38.75
N GLU A 483 23.10 -43.32 37.84
CA GLU A 483 24.26 -42.41 37.96
C GLU A 483 24.28 -41.42 36.80
N ARG A 484 24.44 -40.13 37.08
CA ARG A 484 24.70 -39.13 36.04
C ARG A 484 26.16 -39.18 35.60
N THR A 485 26.43 -39.77 34.44
CA THR A 485 27.78 -40.03 33.93
C THR A 485 28.32 -38.92 33.05
N VAL A 486 27.42 -38.16 32.43
CA VAL A 486 27.73 -36.98 31.60
C VAL A 486 26.83 -35.82 32.00
N ASP A 487 27.46 -34.67 32.16
CA ASP A 487 26.79 -33.39 32.30
C ASP A 487 27.70 -32.34 31.70
N GLN A 488 27.60 -32.17 30.38
CA GLN A 488 28.52 -31.34 29.61
C GLN A 488 27.76 -30.32 28.76
N ALA A 489 28.10 -29.05 28.94
CA ALA A 489 27.63 -27.97 28.09
C ALA A 489 28.66 -27.65 27.00
N ARG A 490 28.16 -27.49 25.78
CA ARG A 490 28.92 -26.95 24.66
C ARG A 490 28.36 -25.57 24.31
N THR A 491 29.20 -24.55 24.38
CA THR A 491 28.82 -23.17 24.08
C THR A 491 29.41 -22.72 22.75
N VAL A 492 28.61 -21.99 21.97
CA VAL A 492 29.01 -21.35 20.71
C VAL A 492 28.67 -19.87 20.80
N THR A 493 29.61 -19.02 20.41
CA THR A 493 29.42 -17.57 20.34
C THR A 493 29.75 -17.07 18.95
N ALA A 494 29.00 -16.10 18.46
CA ALA A 494 29.27 -15.43 17.19
C ALA A 494 28.90 -13.96 17.28
N ASP A 495 29.92 -13.09 17.17
CA ASP A 495 29.74 -11.64 17.13
C ASP A 495 30.23 -11.14 15.78
N PHE A 496 29.35 -10.52 15.00
CA PHE A 496 29.70 -10.04 13.67
C PHE A 496 28.83 -8.83 13.23
N PRO A 497 29.44 -7.82 12.58
CA PRO A 497 28.68 -6.80 11.88
C PRO A 497 28.06 -7.38 10.59
N VAL A 498 26.87 -6.91 10.25
CA VAL A 498 26.22 -7.25 8.97
C VAL A 498 26.78 -6.35 7.87
N LEU A 499 27.62 -6.95 7.03
CA LEU A 499 28.25 -6.33 5.86
C LEU A 499 27.71 -6.97 4.57
N LEU A 500 27.30 -6.16 3.60
CA LEU A 500 27.09 -6.61 2.24
C LEU A 500 28.45 -6.67 1.54
N THR A 501 28.90 -7.88 1.25
CA THR A 501 30.15 -8.13 0.52
C THR A 501 29.89 -9.07 -0.64
N LYS A 502 30.79 -9.10 -1.64
CA LYS A 502 30.67 -10.08 -2.73
C LYS A 502 30.77 -11.53 -2.24
N ALA A 503 31.54 -11.78 -1.17
CA ALA A 503 31.75 -13.12 -0.62
C ALA A 503 30.50 -13.68 0.08
N THR A 504 29.64 -12.79 0.58
CA THR A 504 28.39 -13.14 1.27
C THR A 504 27.17 -13.02 0.34
N TYR A 505 27.32 -12.64 -0.92
CA TYR A 505 26.21 -12.54 -1.87
C TYR A 505 25.80 -13.93 -2.38
N ASN A 506 24.52 -14.31 -2.21
CA ASN A 506 23.96 -15.59 -2.67
C ASN A 506 24.80 -16.82 -2.29
N ASN A 507 25.38 -16.82 -1.09
CA ASN A 507 26.26 -17.88 -0.61
C ASN A 507 25.67 -18.63 0.60
N PRO A 508 24.66 -19.51 0.40
CA PRO A 508 23.99 -20.19 1.51
C PRO A 508 24.89 -21.15 2.30
N GLY A 509 26.07 -21.51 1.77
CA GLY A 509 27.07 -22.31 2.48
C GLY A 509 28.07 -21.49 3.31
N GLY A 510 27.98 -20.15 3.29
CA GLY A 510 28.83 -19.27 4.08
C GLY A 510 28.55 -19.35 5.58
N LEU A 511 29.55 -19.00 6.40
CA LEU A 511 29.38 -18.88 7.86
C LEU A 511 28.56 -17.64 8.22
N ASN A 512 27.81 -17.73 9.32
CA ASN A 512 26.99 -16.70 9.94
C ASN A 512 25.78 -16.22 9.12
N TYR A 513 25.99 -15.69 7.92
CA TYR A 513 24.92 -15.18 7.07
C TYR A 513 25.33 -15.07 5.60
N PHE A 514 24.33 -14.96 4.73
CA PHE A 514 24.47 -14.46 3.37
C PHE A 514 23.40 -13.41 3.10
N TRP A 515 23.56 -12.65 2.03
CA TRP A 515 22.54 -11.70 1.58
C TRP A 515 22.19 -11.95 0.12
N ARG A 516 20.97 -11.57 -0.24
CA ARG A 516 20.49 -11.61 -1.62
C ARG A 516 19.79 -10.30 -1.97
N LEU A 517 19.80 -10.00 -3.27
CA LEU A 517 19.08 -8.86 -3.81
C LEU A 517 17.63 -9.28 -4.09
N VAL A 518 16.68 -8.54 -3.51
CA VAL A 518 15.23 -8.77 -3.71
C VAL A 518 14.73 -7.96 -4.90
N GLU A 519 15.11 -6.68 -4.95
CA GLU A 519 14.64 -5.74 -5.96
C GLU A 519 15.66 -4.61 -6.17
N ILE A 520 15.73 -4.11 -7.40
CA ILE A 520 16.37 -2.84 -7.74
C ILE A 520 15.32 -1.81 -8.08
N GLY A 521 15.62 -0.53 -7.87
CA GLY A 521 14.84 0.51 -8.51
C GLY A 521 15.50 1.87 -8.52
N LEU A 522 14.81 2.80 -9.18
CA LEU A 522 15.19 4.21 -9.27
C LEU A 522 13.98 5.01 -8.81
N ASP A 523 14.12 5.74 -7.70
CA ASP A 523 13.01 6.52 -7.18
C ASP A 523 12.85 7.87 -7.89
N ALA A 524 11.80 8.62 -7.52
CA ALA A 524 11.52 9.93 -8.10
C ALA A 524 12.57 11.02 -7.80
N SER A 525 13.53 10.74 -6.90
CA SER A 525 14.66 11.60 -6.58
C SER A 525 15.96 11.14 -7.26
N ASP A 526 15.87 10.26 -8.27
CA ASP A 526 16.99 9.66 -8.99
C ASP A 526 17.96 8.87 -8.08
N ARG A 527 17.49 8.34 -6.93
CA ARG A 527 18.30 7.45 -6.07
C ARG A 527 18.30 6.03 -6.62
N LEU A 528 19.49 5.44 -6.74
CA LEU A 528 19.66 4.03 -7.10
C LEU A 528 19.48 3.17 -5.85
N LEU A 529 18.34 2.48 -5.79
CA LEU A 529 17.92 1.72 -4.62
C LEU A 529 18.06 0.21 -4.84
N ALA A 530 18.52 -0.48 -3.80
CA ALA A 530 18.54 -1.94 -3.72
C ALA A 530 17.83 -2.38 -2.44
N LEU A 531 16.78 -3.19 -2.58
CA LEU A 531 16.18 -3.90 -1.47
C LEU A 531 16.93 -5.22 -1.29
N VAL A 532 17.58 -5.41 -0.15
CA VAL A 532 18.39 -6.59 0.16
C VAL A 532 17.80 -7.34 1.34
N GLU A 533 17.91 -8.66 1.30
CA GLU A 533 17.56 -9.54 2.40
C GLU A 533 18.81 -10.23 2.94
N VAL A 534 18.94 -10.25 4.27
CA VAL A 534 20.03 -10.93 4.97
C VAL A 534 19.48 -12.15 5.69
N ILE A 535 20.07 -13.31 5.42
CA ILE A 535 19.60 -14.61 5.90
C ILE A 535 20.70 -15.23 6.76
N LEU A 536 20.37 -15.56 8.02
CA LEU A 536 21.30 -16.26 8.91
C LEU A 536 21.48 -17.70 8.43
N THR A 537 22.72 -18.17 8.45
CA THR A 537 23.10 -19.56 8.14
C THR A 537 23.37 -20.32 9.44
N GLU A 538 24.64 -20.64 9.70
CA GLU A 538 25.10 -21.31 10.90
C GLU A 538 26.27 -20.54 11.51
N PRO A 539 26.34 -20.44 12.85
CA PRO A 539 27.50 -19.86 13.50
C PRO A 539 28.74 -20.74 13.25
N ALA A 540 29.93 -20.12 13.33
CA ALA A 540 31.18 -20.88 13.32
C ALA A 540 31.16 -21.96 14.42
N ASN A 541 31.57 -23.19 14.07
CA ASN A 541 31.48 -24.34 14.96
C ASN A 541 30.04 -24.63 15.45
N ALA A 542 29.00 -24.48 14.61
CA ALA A 542 27.63 -24.86 14.99
C ALA A 542 27.51 -26.33 15.43
N ASN A 543 28.17 -27.24 14.71
CA ASN A 543 28.15 -28.68 14.97
C ASN A 543 29.27 -29.11 15.92
N GLY A 544 28.96 -30.04 16.82
CA GLY A 544 29.90 -30.62 17.76
C GLY A 544 29.46 -31.98 18.25
N ARG A 545 30.25 -32.56 19.16
CA ARG A 545 30.00 -33.89 19.71
C ARG A 545 30.25 -33.88 21.21
N VAL A 546 29.41 -34.59 21.96
CA VAL A 546 29.64 -34.88 23.38
C VAL A 546 29.80 -36.38 23.55
N THR A 547 30.90 -36.80 24.16
CA THR A 547 31.20 -38.21 24.39
C THR A 547 30.34 -38.73 25.55
N VAL A 548 29.54 -39.76 25.25
CA VAL A 548 28.77 -40.52 26.24
C VAL A 548 29.60 -41.64 26.84
N LYS A 549 29.25 -42.09 28.05
CA LYS A 549 30.05 -43.05 28.81
C LYS A 549 29.26 -44.33 29.10
N ARG A 550 30.01 -45.42 29.24
CA ARG A 550 29.52 -46.72 29.72
C ARG A 550 30.54 -47.32 30.67
N ARG A 551 30.15 -48.29 31.48
CA ARG A 551 31.09 -49.13 32.22
C ARG A 551 31.74 -50.13 31.27
N ASN A 552 33.07 -50.20 31.34
CA ASN A 552 33.87 -51.18 30.63
C ASN A 552 33.47 -52.60 31.04
N ALA A 553 33.35 -53.49 30.05
CA ALA A 553 32.83 -54.85 30.22
C ALA A 553 33.57 -55.67 31.29
N LEU A 554 34.88 -55.43 31.49
CA LEU A 554 35.74 -56.21 32.39
C LEU A 554 35.94 -55.53 33.75
N THR A 555 36.17 -54.21 33.73
CA THR A 555 36.69 -53.48 34.89
C THR A 555 35.61 -52.69 35.63
N GLY A 556 34.46 -52.43 35.00
CA GLY A 556 33.41 -51.58 35.57
C GLY A 556 33.74 -50.09 35.62
N VAL A 557 34.94 -49.70 35.20
CA VAL A 557 35.38 -48.30 35.08
C VAL A 557 34.67 -47.64 33.91
N LEU A 558 34.26 -46.38 34.06
CA LEU A 558 33.62 -45.62 32.99
C LEU A 558 34.60 -45.37 31.83
N GLU A 559 34.17 -45.69 30.62
CA GLU A 559 34.89 -45.49 29.36
C GLU A 559 33.97 -44.81 28.32
N PRO A 560 34.54 -44.18 27.27
CA PRO A 560 33.77 -43.68 26.13
C PRO A 560 32.93 -44.79 25.44
N ALA A 561 31.65 -44.51 25.21
CA ALA A 561 30.67 -45.46 24.63
C ALA A 561 30.10 -45.03 23.27
N GLY A 562 30.41 -43.81 22.83
CA GLY A 562 29.86 -43.20 21.62
C GLY A 562 29.81 -41.68 21.75
N GLU A 563 29.14 -41.03 20.80
CA GLU A 563 29.04 -39.58 20.74
C GLU A 563 27.60 -39.14 20.44
N VAL A 564 27.13 -38.12 21.17
CA VAL A 564 25.89 -37.40 20.88
C VAL A 564 26.25 -36.22 20.00
N LEU A 565 25.66 -36.16 18.80
CA LEU A 565 25.80 -35.01 17.91
C LEU A 565 25.02 -33.84 18.50
N THR A 566 25.70 -32.71 18.67
CA THR A 566 25.11 -31.46 19.15
C THR A 566 25.14 -30.42 18.04
N ARG A 567 24.05 -29.66 17.86
CA ARG A 567 23.97 -28.56 16.91
C ARG A 567 23.45 -27.31 17.61
N VAL A 568 24.17 -26.21 17.47
CA VAL A 568 23.77 -24.87 17.93
C VAL A 568 23.49 -24.02 16.70
N SER A 569 22.24 -23.57 16.52
CA SER A 569 21.82 -22.74 15.38
C SER A 569 21.32 -21.38 15.84
N PHE A 570 21.30 -20.40 14.95
CA PHE A 570 20.59 -19.16 15.22
C PHE A 570 19.09 -19.44 15.39
N PRO A 571 18.41 -18.77 16.35
CA PRO A 571 17.00 -19.03 16.64
C PRO A 571 16.03 -18.37 15.64
N ILE A 572 16.53 -17.56 14.71
CA ILE A 572 15.74 -16.81 13.74
C ILE A 572 16.38 -16.87 12.35
N SER A 573 15.56 -16.85 11.30
CA SER A 573 15.97 -16.56 9.92
C SER A 573 14.70 -16.26 9.10
N PRO A 574 14.68 -15.27 8.17
CA PRO A 574 15.77 -14.35 7.83
C PRO A 574 16.07 -13.34 8.96
N LEU A 575 17.22 -12.66 8.87
CA LEU A 575 17.65 -11.64 9.84
C LEU A 575 16.90 -10.32 9.62
N LEU A 576 17.00 -9.76 8.41
CA LEU A 576 16.47 -8.43 8.09
C LEU A 576 16.25 -8.23 6.59
N LEU A 577 15.42 -7.24 6.27
CA LEU A 577 15.42 -6.54 4.99
C LEU A 577 16.00 -5.14 5.19
N ALA A 578 16.77 -4.66 4.22
CA ALA A 578 17.27 -3.30 4.19
C ALA A 578 17.11 -2.69 2.79
N LEU A 579 16.67 -1.44 2.74
CA LEU A 579 16.67 -0.61 1.54
C LEU A 579 17.92 0.24 1.56
N VAL A 580 18.75 0.09 0.54
CA VAL A 580 20.06 0.73 0.43
C VAL A 580 20.07 1.64 -0.78
N ASP A 581 20.54 2.88 -0.59
CA ASP A 581 21.01 3.70 -1.71
C ASP A 581 22.43 3.25 -2.07
N VAL A 582 22.55 2.57 -3.20
CA VAL A 582 23.80 1.94 -3.63
C VAL A 582 24.84 2.98 -4.03
N ARG A 583 24.42 4.16 -4.48
CA ARG A 583 25.32 5.21 -4.91
C ARG A 583 25.91 5.94 -3.70
N THR A 584 25.07 6.33 -2.76
CA THR A 584 25.50 7.05 -1.54
C THR A 584 25.98 6.12 -0.45
N GLN A 585 25.78 4.80 -0.59
CA GLN A 585 26.16 3.77 0.37
C GLN A 585 25.45 3.95 1.72
N GLN A 586 24.23 4.51 1.70
CA GLN A 586 23.43 4.75 2.88
C GLN A 586 22.29 3.74 2.98
N VAL A 587 22.04 3.26 4.20
CA VAL A 587 20.84 2.51 4.52
C VAL A 587 19.68 3.49 4.67
N VAL A 588 18.71 3.38 3.79
CA VAL A 588 17.50 4.23 3.75
C VAL A 588 16.46 3.72 4.75
N ALA A 589 16.30 2.40 4.84
CA ALA A 589 15.42 1.75 5.80
C ALA A 589 15.96 0.36 6.15
N THR A 590 15.68 -0.13 7.35
CA THR A 590 16.01 -1.50 7.77
C THR A 590 14.90 -2.02 8.66
N THR A 591 14.64 -3.33 8.60
CA THR A 591 13.64 -3.95 9.48
C THR A 591 14.21 -4.25 10.86
N ALA A 592 15.53 -4.37 11.04
CA ALA A 592 16.17 -4.75 12.30
C ALA A 592 16.77 -3.55 13.04
N ALA A 593 16.90 -3.69 14.36
CA ALA A 593 17.58 -2.71 15.19
C ALA A 593 19.11 -2.69 14.90
N PRO A 594 19.83 -1.63 15.35
CA PRO A 594 21.29 -1.56 15.21
C PRO A 594 22.05 -2.68 15.93
N GLU A 595 21.47 -3.24 17.00
CA GLU A 595 22.04 -4.36 17.73
C GLU A 595 21.00 -5.47 17.87
N VAL A 596 21.34 -6.66 17.40
CA VAL A 596 20.51 -7.86 17.47
C VAL A 596 21.18 -8.86 18.41
N ILE A 597 20.54 -9.11 19.56
CA ILE A 597 21.04 -10.06 20.56
C ILE A 597 20.23 -11.34 20.45
N LEU A 598 20.93 -12.43 20.14
CA LEU A 598 20.36 -13.75 19.97
C LEU A 598 20.96 -14.70 21.00
N GLY A 599 20.12 -15.49 21.65
CA GLY A 599 20.59 -16.54 22.53
C GLY A 599 19.66 -17.73 22.56
N VAL A 600 20.24 -18.92 22.61
CA VAL A 600 19.49 -20.17 22.71
C VAL A 600 20.28 -21.16 23.56
N ASP A 601 19.72 -21.55 24.70
CA ASP A 601 20.25 -22.64 25.50
C ASP A 601 19.28 -23.81 25.43
N SER A 602 19.81 -25.02 25.29
CA SER A 602 19.02 -26.24 25.20
C SER A 602 19.65 -27.38 25.99
N VAL A 603 18.82 -28.33 26.37
CA VAL A 603 19.24 -29.55 27.05
C VAL A 603 18.77 -30.77 26.26
N THR A 604 19.70 -31.71 26.07
CA THR A 604 19.46 -32.99 25.40
C THR A 604 19.79 -34.11 26.37
N PRO A 605 18.77 -34.74 26.99
CA PRO A 605 19.01 -35.86 27.87
C PRO A 605 19.23 -37.13 27.06
N THR A 606 20.07 -38.01 27.58
CA THR A 606 20.23 -39.38 27.10
C THR A 606 20.15 -40.32 28.29
N THR A 607 19.55 -41.49 28.09
CA THR A 607 19.57 -42.55 29.08
C THR A 607 20.33 -43.72 28.50
N ARG A 608 21.13 -44.40 29.32
CA ARG A 608 21.75 -45.69 29.00
C ARG A 608 21.40 -46.71 30.05
N MET A 609 21.55 -47.98 29.66
CA MET A 609 21.28 -49.06 30.57
C MET A 609 22.34 -50.16 30.44
N GLN A 610 22.88 -50.58 31.59
CA GLN A 610 23.81 -51.70 31.69
C GLN A 610 23.45 -52.68 32.81
N GLY A 611 23.62 -53.96 32.54
CA GLY A 611 23.58 -55.00 33.56
C GLY A 611 24.99 -55.40 33.96
N HIS A 612 25.14 -55.87 35.20
CA HIS A 612 26.35 -56.54 35.68
C HIS A 612 25.98 -57.96 36.09
N ALA A 613 26.63 -58.98 35.53
CA ALA A 613 26.28 -60.37 35.84
C ALA A 613 27.48 -61.30 35.83
N THR A 614 27.36 -62.36 36.62
CA THR A 614 28.31 -63.49 36.68
C THR A 614 27.62 -64.74 36.15
N ALA A 615 28.08 -65.28 35.02
CA ALA A 615 27.45 -66.42 34.35
C ALA A 615 28.45 -67.28 33.58
N LEU A 616 28.02 -68.47 33.14
CA LEU A 616 28.84 -69.36 32.32
C LEU A 616 29.04 -68.79 30.91
N ALA A 617 30.27 -68.80 30.43
CA ALA A 617 30.64 -68.45 29.07
C ALA A 617 30.47 -69.66 28.12
N HIS A 618 30.03 -69.39 26.90
CA HIS A 618 29.81 -70.36 25.83
C HIS A 618 30.43 -69.93 24.49
N ASP A 619 30.75 -70.91 23.65
CA ASP A 619 31.10 -70.75 22.23
C ASP A 619 32.38 -69.93 21.95
N GLY A 620 33.32 -69.87 22.90
CA GLY A 620 34.55 -69.08 22.76
C GLY A 620 35.72 -69.49 23.66
N PRO A 621 36.78 -68.66 23.76
CA PRO A 621 38.03 -68.99 24.46
C PRO A 621 37.92 -69.29 25.97
N LEU A 622 36.79 -68.93 26.59
CA LEU A 622 36.48 -69.09 28.01
C LEU A 622 35.27 -70.03 28.19
N ASP A 623 34.92 -70.82 27.17
CA ASP A 623 33.80 -71.76 27.22
C ASP A 623 33.86 -72.66 28.47
N GLY A 624 32.71 -72.77 29.15
CA GLY A 624 32.56 -73.50 30.42
C GLY A 624 33.11 -72.78 31.66
N GLN A 625 33.71 -71.59 31.53
CA GLN A 625 34.15 -70.80 32.68
C GLN A 625 33.06 -69.84 33.17
N VAL A 626 33.02 -69.61 34.49
CA VAL A 626 32.18 -68.56 35.08
C VAL A 626 32.91 -67.23 34.93
N ILE A 627 32.30 -66.30 34.19
CA ILE A 627 32.85 -64.96 33.95
C ILE A 627 31.91 -63.89 34.52
N THR A 628 32.49 -62.77 34.95
CA THR A 628 31.74 -61.57 35.37
C THR A 628 31.92 -60.47 34.32
N ARG A 629 30.83 -59.85 33.90
CA ARG A 629 30.82 -58.81 32.85
C ARG A 629 29.79 -57.73 33.10
N TRP A 630 30.14 -56.50 32.71
CA TRP A 630 29.17 -55.44 32.39
C TRP A 630 28.72 -55.58 30.93
N PHE A 631 27.45 -55.38 30.65
CA PHE A 631 26.89 -55.45 29.30
C PHE A 631 25.81 -54.38 29.09
N GLU A 632 25.70 -53.85 27.87
CA GLU A 632 24.63 -52.91 27.51
C GLU A 632 23.33 -53.65 27.21
N LEU A 633 22.21 -53.01 27.56
CA LEU A 633 20.87 -53.47 27.18
C LEU A 633 20.18 -52.43 26.31
N PRO A 634 19.41 -52.85 25.29
CA PRO A 634 18.62 -51.93 24.51
C PRO A 634 17.51 -51.35 25.40
N LEU A 635 17.47 -50.02 25.51
CA LEU A 635 16.34 -49.33 26.09
C LEU A 635 15.11 -49.52 25.20
N ARG A 636 14.14 -50.30 25.68
CA ARG A 636 12.84 -50.46 25.02
C ARG A 636 11.77 -49.87 25.93
N ALA A 637 11.24 -48.72 25.53
CA ALA A 637 10.07 -48.12 26.17
C ALA A 637 8.89 -49.11 26.06
N HIS A 638 8.21 -49.38 27.18
CA HIS A 638 7.05 -50.25 27.16
C HIS A 638 5.80 -49.41 26.85
N VAL A 639 5.15 -49.69 25.71
CA VAL A 639 4.06 -48.82 25.19
C VAL A 639 2.74 -48.97 25.97
N GLU A 640 2.53 -50.03 26.76
CA GLU A 640 1.37 -50.16 27.65
C GLU A 640 1.74 -51.01 28.89
N PRO A 641 1.30 -50.66 30.12
CA PRO A 641 1.05 -51.69 31.13
C PRO A 641 -0.19 -52.49 30.66
N PRO A 642 -0.18 -53.82 30.67
CA PRO A 642 -1.33 -54.58 30.20
C PRO A 642 -2.55 -54.29 31.10
N ALA A 643 -3.57 -53.62 30.58
CA ALA A 643 -4.90 -53.65 31.17
C ALA A 643 -5.66 -54.88 30.61
N PRO A 644 -6.25 -55.73 31.47
CA PRO A 644 -6.69 -57.06 31.06
C PRO A 644 -8.08 -57.04 30.41
N PRO A 645 -8.38 -57.93 29.45
CA PRO A 645 -9.70 -58.48 29.27
C PRO A 645 -9.78 -59.86 29.94
N GLY A 646 -10.33 -59.89 31.16
CA GLY A 646 -10.80 -61.11 31.82
C GLY A 646 -9.77 -61.86 32.69
N ASP A 647 -10.05 -61.92 33.99
CA ASP A 647 -9.59 -62.91 34.99
C ASP A 647 -8.13 -63.40 34.96
N THR A 648 -7.16 -62.56 34.59
CA THR A 648 -5.74 -62.80 34.88
C THR A 648 -5.23 -61.86 35.99
N PRO A 649 -4.42 -62.36 36.94
CA PRO A 649 -3.82 -61.50 37.97
C PRO A 649 -2.98 -60.41 37.30
N GLU A 650 -3.13 -59.15 37.75
CA GLU A 650 -2.31 -58.01 37.31
C GLU A 650 -0.83 -58.40 37.36
N THR A 651 -0.17 -58.47 36.20
CA THR A 651 1.27 -58.70 36.15
C THR A 651 1.96 -57.52 36.82
N PRO A 652 2.61 -57.66 37.99
CA PRO A 652 3.07 -56.50 38.74
C PRO A 652 4.23 -55.82 38.00
N PHE A 653 4.07 -54.53 37.70
CA PHE A 653 5.17 -53.66 37.28
C PHE A 653 5.72 -52.93 38.50
N LEU A 654 6.93 -53.29 38.93
CA LEU A 654 7.62 -52.62 40.03
C LEU A 654 8.69 -51.69 39.48
N ALA A 655 8.42 -50.39 39.58
CA ALA A 655 9.36 -49.32 39.27
C ALA A 655 9.47 -48.37 40.47
N ASN A 656 10.46 -48.64 41.32
CA ASN A 656 10.67 -47.87 42.56
C ASN A 656 11.55 -46.63 42.35
N VAL A 657 12.10 -46.46 41.14
CA VAL A 657 13.01 -45.38 40.78
C VAL A 657 12.45 -44.61 39.58
N THR A 658 12.48 -43.29 39.69
CA THR A 658 12.11 -42.36 38.62
C THR A 658 13.27 -41.42 38.35
N VAL A 659 13.67 -41.31 37.09
CA VAL A 659 14.68 -40.36 36.61
C VAL A 659 13.96 -39.15 36.03
N ALA A 660 14.20 -37.97 36.62
CA ALA A 660 13.67 -36.72 36.08
C ALA A 660 14.67 -36.14 35.06
N GLN A 661 14.18 -35.83 33.86
CA GLN A 661 14.96 -35.27 32.78
C GLN A 661 14.25 -34.06 32.17
N GLU A 662 15.03 -33.11 31.68
CA GLU A 662 14.53 -31.99 30.88
C GLU A 662 15.02 -32.15 29.45
N SER A 663 14.16 -31.82 28.48
CA SER A 663 14.51 -31.83 27.06
C SER A 663 13.96 -30.60 26.36
N GLY A 664 14.76 -29.98 25.50
CA GLY A 664 14.33 -28.84 24.68
C GLY A 664 15.03 -27.54 25.03
N VAL A 665 14.38 -26.41 24.73
CA VAL A 665 14.96 -25.06 24.86
C VAL A 665 14.74 -24.54 26.28
N THR A 666 15.82 -24.33 27.03
CA THR A 666 15.79 -23.82 28.41
C THR A 666 15.86 -22.30 28.47
N ARG A 667 16.43 -21.66 27.44
CA ARG A 667 16.46 -20.20 27.29
C ARG A 667 16.36 -19.83 25.82
N LEU A 668 15.54 -18.82 25.54
CA LEU A 668 15.50 -18.15 24.25
C LEU A 668 15.57 -16.64 24.47
N GLN A 669 16.50 -15.98 23.79
CA GLN A 669 16.63 -14.53 23.80
C GLN A 669 16.66 -14.02 22.37
N ILE A 670 15.71 -13.16 22.03
CA ILE A 670 15.64 -12.49 20.74
C ILE A 670 15.36 -11.01 21.03
N THR A 671 16.37 -10.17 20.89
CA THR A 671 16.25 -8.72 21.11
C THR A 671 16.73 -7.99 19.86
N GLY A 672 16.02 -6.95 19.46
CA GLY A 672 16.40 -6.13 18.30
C GLY A 672 16.14 -6.76 16.93
N ARG A 673 15.49 -7.94 16.86
CA ARG A 673 15.11 -8.59 15.58
C ARG A 673 14.39 -7.62 14.65
N TYR A 674 13.47 -6.83 15.22
CA TYR A 674 12.79 -5.75 14.51
C TYR A 674 13.03 -4.39 15.17
N THR A 675 12.90 -3.30 14.41
CA THR A 675 12.86 -1.94 14.97
C THR A 675 11.69 -1.81 15.97
N PRO A 676 11.75 -0.88 16.94
CA PRO A 676 10.72 -0.79 17.97
C PRO A 676 9.29 -0.61 17.44
N THR A 677 9.13 0.16 16.36
CA THR A 677 7.83 0.40 15.73
C THR A 677 7.28 -0.84 15.01
N LEU A 678 8.15 -1.64 14.39
CA LEU A 678 7.77 -2.94 13.80
C LEU A 678 7.47 -3.98 14.89
N ALA A 679 8.34 -4.10 15.89
CA ALA A 679 8.19 -5.08 16.97
C ALA A 679 6.84 -4.94 17.68
N ALA A 680 6.37 -3.72 17.90
CA ALA A 680 5.06 -3.43 18.50
C ALA A 680 3.86 -3.95 17.68
N LEU A 681 4.05 -4.25 16.40
CA LEU A 681 2.98 -4.74 15.50
C LEU A 681 3.04 -6.25 15.23
N VAL A 682 4.22 -6.87 15.30
CA VAL A 682 4.43 -8.23 14.79
C VAL A 682 5.11 -9.20 15.78
N GLN A 683 5.29 -8.79 17.03
CA GLN A 683 5.90 -9.62 18.07
C GLN A 683 5.04 -9.65 19.33
N SER A 684 5.02 -10.81 19.99
CA SER A 684 4.54 -10.99 21.36
C SER A 684 5.68 -11.41 22.28
N ASP A 685 5.43 -11.38 23.60
CA ASP A 685 6.39 -11.87 24.58
C ASP A 685 6.63 -13.38 24.40
N ILE A 686 7.89 -13.75 24.21
CA ILE A 686 8.31 -15.15 24.12
C ILE A 686 8.81 -15.60 25.49
N THR A 687 8.16 -16.61 26.05
CA THR A 687 8.52 -17.22 27.35
C THR A 687 8.81 -18.70 27.18
N ILE A 688 9.68 -19.26 28.02
CA ILE A 688 9.86 -20.72 28.06
C ILE A 688 8.81 -21.32 28.98
N GLN A 689 7.98 -22.19 28.43
CA GLN A 689 7.04 -22.98 29.22
C GLN A 689 7.52 -24.42 29.35
N GLN A 690 7.13 -25.02 30.46
CA GLN A 690 7.38 -26.42 30.77
C GLN A 690 6.07 -27.20 30.56
N SER A 691 6.15 -28.33 29.89
CA SER A 691 5.04 -29.29 29.81
C SER A 691 4.89 -30.08 31.11
N GLU A 692 3.72 -30.70 31.31
CA GLU A 692 3.60 -31.77 32.30
C GLU A 692 4.57 -32.91 31.96
N PRO A 693 5.29 -33.50 32.94
CA PRO A 693 6.26 -34.54 32.66
C PRO A 693 5.63 -35.75 31.97
N VAL A 694 6.20 -36.15 30.84
CA VAL A 694 5.78 -37.37 30.13
C VAL A 694 6.53 -38.55 30.74
N ARG A 695 5.81 -39.38 31.49
CA ARG A 695 6.35 -40.60 32.10
C ARG A 695 6.49 -41.71 31.07
N GLN A 696 7.71 -42.25 30.94
CA GLN A 696 8.01 -43.41 30.11
C GLN A 696 8.61 -44.54 30.96
N PRO A 697 7.94 -45.72 31.04
CA PRO A 697 8.46 -46.87 31.75
C PRO A 697 9.49 -47.63 30.88
N TYR A 698 10.65 -47.91 31.47
CA TYR A 698 11.71 -48.73 30.88
C TYR A 698 11.84 -50.04 31.66
N LEU A 699 11.81 -51.15 30.93
CA LEU A 699 11.91 -52.48 31.50
C LEU A 699 13.35 -52.97 31.49
N PHE A 700 13.77 -53.59 32.60
CA PHE A 700 15.09 -54.19 32.69
C PHE A 700 15.13 -55.67 32.99
N ALA A 701 14.13 -56.21 33.68
CA ALA A 701 14.11 -57.63 34.01
C ALA A 701 12.68 -58.19 34.12
N ILE A 702 12.59 -59.51 33.99
CA ILE A 702 11.39 -60.29 34.25
C ILE A 702 11.74 -61.43 35.22
N GLU A 703 11.04 -61.49 36.34
CA GLU A 703 11.19 -62.54 37.36
C GLU A 703 9.90 -63.37 37.46
N PRO A 704 9.93 -64.68 37.78
CA PRO A 704 8.73 -65.37 38.21
C PRO A 704 8.34 -64.90 39.62
N ASP A 705 7.07 -64.66 39.89
CA ASP A 705 6.54 -64.55 41.24
C ASP A 705 6.65 -65.92 41.94
N GLY A 706 6.40 -65.94 43.25
CA GLY A 706 6.40 -67.19 44.02
C GLY A 706 5.41 -68.27 43.53
N ASN A 707 4.59 -67.97 42.52
CA ASN A 707 3.61 -68.85 41.87
C ASN A 707 3.91 -69.12 40.38
N GLY A 708 5.02 -68.60 39.82
CA GLY A 708 5.44 -68.82 38.43
C GLY A 708 4.93 -67.80 37.39
N PHE A 709 4.22 -66.73 37.79
CA PHE A 709 3.80 -65.64 36.90
C PHE A 709 4.91 -64.59 36.72
N PRO A 710 5.07 -63.95 35.55
CA PRO A 710 6.10 -62.93 35.37
C PRO A 710 5.84 -61.69 36.24
N VAL A 711 6.90 -61.06 36.74
CA VAL A 711 6.92 -59.76 37.42
C VAL A 711 7.90 -58.88 36.67
N PHE A 712 7.43 -57.73 36.21
CA PHE A 712 8.21 -56.79 35.42
C PHE A 712 8.94 -55.81 36.33
N ARG A 713 10.27 -55.78 36.26
CA ARG A 713 11.10 -54.77 36.92
C ARG A 713 11.45 -53.68 35.93
N GLY A 714 11.31 -52.44 36.36
CA GLY A 714 11.65 -51.28 35.55
C GLY A 714 12.00 -50.04 36.34
N PHE A 715 12.23 -48.96 35.61
CA PHE A 715 12.31 -47.61 36.15
C PHE A 715 11.51 -46.67 35.24
N ASN A 716 11.11 -45.52 35.78
CA ASN A 716 10.44 -44.49 35.00
C ASN A 716 11.44 -43.42 34.59
N VAL A 717 11.30 -42.89 33.39
CA VAL A 717 11.91 -41.62 33.01
C VAL A 717 10.77 -40.62 32.84
N ASP A 718 10.77 -39.58 33.67
CA ASP A 718 9.84 -38.46 33.57
C ASP A 718 10.54 -37.34 32.80
N THR A 719 10.14 -37.14 31.54
CA THR A 719 10.72 -36.10 30.68
C THR A 719 9.83 -34.87 30.66
N THR A 720 10.35 -33.76 31.17
CA THR A 720 9.75 -32.44 31.04
C THR A 720 10.24 -31.79 29.75
N PHE A 721 9.33 -31.54 28.80
CA PHE A 721 9.67 -30.80 27.59
C PHE A 721 9.59 -29.29 27.83
N LEU A 722 10.65 -28.59 27.42
CA LEU A 722 10.80 -27.15 27.51
C LEU A 722 10.76 -26.54 26.11
N GLY A 723 9.91 -25.53 25.93
CA GLY A 723 9.76 -24.89 24.63
C GLY A 723 9.29 -23.44 24.74
N PRO A 724 9.56 -22.62 23.71
CA PRO A 724 9.06 -21.26 23.67
C PRO A 724 7.55 -21.25 23.43
N VAL A 725 6.85 -20.37 24.15
CA VAL A 725 5.44 -20.01 23.95
C VAL A 725 5.35 -18.51 23.75
N GLY A 726 4.46 -18.09 22.86
CA GLY A 726 4.47 -16.77 22.24
C GLY A 726 5.01 -16.86 20.81
N TYR A 727 5.13 -15.72 20.15
CA TYR A 727 5.53 -15.68 18.74
C TYR A 727 6.29 -14.40 18.40
N SER A 728 7.20 -14.52 17.45
CA SER A 728 7.71 -13.39 16.69
C SER A 728 7.44 -13.70 15.24
N ALA A 729 6.55 -12.94 14.61
CA ALA A 729 6.19 -13.18 13.23
C ALA A 729 7.44 -13.17 12.35
N THR A 730 7.50 -14.10 11.41
CA THR A 730 8.65 -14.25 10.51
C THR A 730 8.42 -13.41 9.28
N LEU A 731 9.38 -12.52 9.00
CA LEU A 731 9.43 -11.75 7.77
C LEU A 731 9.57 -12.69 6.58
N GLN A 732 8.58 -12.70 5.69
CA GLN A 732 8.55 -13.56 4.51
C GLN A 732 9.04 -12.82 3.28
N GLN A 733 8.53 -11.61 3.04
CA GLN A 733 8.81 -10.82 1.84
C GLN A 733 8.71 -9.33 2.12
N GLY A 734 9.35 -8.52 1.27
CA GLY A 734 9.13 -7.09 1.21
C GLY A 734 9.25 -6.59 -0.22
N GLN A 735 8.51 -5.52 -0.53
CA GLN A 735 8.53 -4.85 -1.83
C GLN A 735 8.47 -3.34 -1.63
N ARG A 736 9.13 -2.59 -2.52
CA ARG A 736 9.01 -1.13 -2.53
C ARG A 736 7.63 -0.71 -3.05
N LEU A 737 7.12 0.41 -2.52
CA LEU A 737 6.06 1.15 -3.18
C LEU A 737 6.59 1.74 -4.50
N ARG A 738 5.81 1.64 -5.57
CA ARG A 738 6.14 2.21 -6.88
C ARG A 738 4.94 2.96 -7.47
N PRO A 739 5.06 4.27 -7.74
CA PRO A 739 6.10 5.17 -7.24
C PRO A 739 6.02 5.33 -5.71
N SER A 740 7.15 5.56 -5.05
CA SER A 740 7.17 5.96 -3.63
C SER A 740 7.73 7.37 -3.47
N PRO A 741 7.00 8.31 -2.82
CA PRO A 741 7.48 9.68 -2.64
C PRO A 741 8.66 9.77 -1.66
N VAL A 742 8.83 8.81 -0.75
CA VAL A 742 9.91 8.84 0.25
C VAL A 742 10.74 7.56 0.32
N GLY A 743 10.26 6.43 -0.21
CA GLY A 743 10.97 5.14 -0.20
C GLY A 743 10.32 4.04 0.63
N ASP A 744 9.01 4.14 0.90
CA ASP A 744 8.21 3.15 1.64
C ASP A 744 8.32 1.72 1.10
N ILE A 745 8.20 0.76 2.03
CA ILE A 745 8.25 -0.67 1.80
C ILE A 745 6.98 -1.30 2.38
N VAL A 746 6.35 -2.23 1.65
CA VAL A 746 5.35 -3.14 2.20
C VAL A 746 6.02 -4.44 2.55
N LEU A 747 5.80 -4.90 3.77
CA LEU A 747 6.35 -6.11 4.37
C LEU A 747 5.22 -7.10 4.62
N LEU A 748 5.49 -8.37 4.32
CA LEU A 748 4.63 -9.50 4.64
C LEU A 748 5.31 -10.33 5.72
N PHE A 749 4.65 -10.43 6.86
CA PHE A 749 5.03 -11.32 7.95
C PHE A 749 4.10 -12.53 8.00
N SER A 750 4.60 -13.60 8.60
CA SER A 750 3.87 -14.84 8.87
C SER A 750 3.85 -15.11 10.36
N GLU A 751 2.69 -15.43 10.90
CA GLU A 751 2.51 -15.85 12.28
C GLU A 751 2.06 -17.32 12.30
N PRO A 752 2.80 -18.22 12.96
CA PRO A 752 2.42 -19.63 13.03
C PRO A 752 1.16 -19.82 13.88
N VAL A 753 0.17 -20.56 13.37
CA VAL A 753 -1.04 -20.93 14.10
C VAL A 753 -1.06 -22.44 14.30
N GLY A 754 -0.63 -22.88 15.47
CA GLY A 754 -0.59 -24.31 15.82
C GLY A 754 0.30 -25.15 14.90
N ILE A 755 0.25 -26.48 15.08
CA ILE A 755 1.11 -27.43 14.35
C ILE A 755 0.49 -27.85 13.01
N SER A 756 -0.79 -27.53 12.77
CA SER A 756 -1.58 -28.01 11.64
C SER A 756 -2.53 -26.99 10.99
N GLU A 757 -2.64 -25.75 11.49
CA GLU A 757 -3.60 -24.76 10.98
C GLU A 757 -2.99 -23.78 9.95
N GLY A 758 -1.66 -23.82 9.78
CA GLY A 758 -0.92 -22.99 8.82
C GLY A 758 -0.32 -21.74 9.46
N GLU A 759 -0.16 -20.69 8.65
CA GLU A 759 0.37 -19.40 9.08
C GLU A 759 -0.65 -18.31 8.75
N LYS A 760 -0.88 -17.37 9.66
CA LYS A 760 -1.55 -16.10 9.36
C LYS A 760 -0.57 -15.15 8.71
N GLY A 761 -1.07 -14.19 7.93
CA GLY A 761 -0.24 -13.15 7.31
C GLY A 761 -0.48 -11.77 7.92
N VAL A 762 0.57 -11.01 8.18
CA VAL A 762 0.47 -9.62 8.64
C VAL A 762 1.13 -8.71 7.62
N LEU A 763 0.39 -7.72 7.11
CA LEU A 763 0.89 -6.73 6.16
C LEU A 763 1.22 -5.43 6.88
N VAL A 764 2.46 -4.98 6.73
CA VAL A 764 2.96 -3.76 7.38
C VAL A 764 3.56 -2.84 6.33
N ARG A 765 3.23 -1.54 6.40
CA ARG A 765 3.91 -0.50 5.65
C ARG A 765 4.96 0.14 6.53
N LEU A 766 6.21 0.14 6.08
CA LEU A 766 7.37 0.75 6.73
C LEU A 766 7.83 1.96 5.91
N THR A 767 8.01 3.11 6.56
CA THR A 767 8.64 4.29 5.97
C THR A 767 10.14 4.35 6.30
N PRO A 768 10.96 5.08 5.53
CA PRO A 768 12.37 5.31 5.86
C PRO A 768 12.63 6.00 7.19
N SER A 769 11.64 6.72 7.74
CA SER A 769 11.71 7.35 9.06
C SER A 769 11.41 6.37 10.21
N ASP A 770 11.49 5.07 9.96
CA ASP A 770 11.15 3.98 10.90
C ASP A 770 9.71 4.07 11.44
N THR A 771 8.78 4.58 10.63
CA THR A 771 7.36 4.60 10.97
C THR A 771 6.69 3.39 10.34
N ALA A 772 6.13 2.51 11.19
CA ALA A 772 5.44 1.30 10.76
C ALA A 772 3.93 1.38 11.09
N ARG A 773 3.09 0.91 10.17
CA ARG A 773 1.65 0.74 10.39
C ARG A 773 1.12 -0.50 9.69
N LEU A 774 0.09 -1.13 10.26
CA LEU A 774 -0.64 -2.19 9.57
C LEU A 774 -1.29 -1.65 8.30
N VAL A 775 -1.22 -2.43 7.21
CA VAL A 775 -1.93 -2.14 5.96
C VAL A 775 -3.41 -2.49 6.09
N LEU A 776 -3.69 -3.60 6.78
CA LEU A 776 -5.03 -4.09 7.05
C LEU A 776 -5.30 -4.05 8.54
N THR A 777 -6.53 -3.73 8.93
CA THR A 777 -6.93 -3.75 10.34
C THR A 777 -6.91 -5.19 10.89
N ASP A 778 -7.28 -6.16 10.06
CA ASP A 778 -7.30 -7.57 10.39
C ASP A 778 -6.13 -8.33 9.72
N GLU A 779 -5.69 -9.41 10.35
CA GLU A 779 -4.68 -10.33 9.82
C GLU A 779 -5.23 -11.14 8.64
N LEU A 780 -4.36 -11.52 7.72
CA LEU A 780 -4.70 -12.46 6.66
C LEU A 780 -5.02 -13.84 7.30
N PRO A 781 -6.12 -14.49 6.89
CA PRO A 781 -6.51 -15.78 7.44
C PRO A 781 -5.42 -16.85 7.29
N PRO A 782 -5.39 -17.87 8.18
CA PRO A 782 -4.42 -18.95 8.09
C PRO A 782 -4.39 -19.61 6.71
N ALA A 783 -3.20 -19.73 6.14
CA ALA A 783 -2.93 -20.44 4.89
C ALA A 783 -1.62 -21.22 4.99
N ALA A 784 -1.36 -22.13 4.05
CA ALA A 784 -0.08 -22.83 4.01
C ALA A 784 1.06 -21.88 3.63
N THR A 785 0.79 -20.89 2.77
CA THR A 785 1.74 -19.81 2.42
C THR A 785 1.02 -18.52 2.06
N HIS A 786 1.68 -17.39 2.30
CA HIS A 786 1.32 -16.08 1.75
C HIS A 786 2.43 -15.56 0.85
N ARG A 787 2.06 -14.89 -0.25
CA ARG A 787 3.00 -14.31 -1.20
C ARG A 787 2.57 -12.90 -1.59
N LEU A 788 3.44 -11.93 -1.35
CA LEU A 788 3.36 -10.57 -1.84
C LEU A 788 3.74 -10.53 -3.33
N VAL A 789 2.77 -10.23 -4.20
CA VAL A 789 2.94 -10.28 -5.66
C VAL A 789 3.42 -8.96 -6.22
N GLY A 790 2.77 -7.86 -5.88
CA GLY A 790 3.05 -6.55 -6.44
C GLY A 790 2.48 -5.43 -5.59
N THR A 791 3.15 -4.29 -5.58
CA THR A 791 2.76 -3.12 -4.78
C THR A 791 2.88 -1.83 -5.61
N THR A 792 1.80 -1.05 -5.60
CA THR A 792 1.73 0.31 -6.15
C THR A 792 1.63 1.32 -5.01
N SER A 793 1.61 2.62 -5.34
CA SER A 793 1.43 3.70 -4.37
C SER A 793 0.12 3.61 -3.54
N LYS A 794 -0.90 2.88 -4.01
CA LYS A 794 -2.20 2.77 -3.30
C LYS A 794 -2.64 1.35 -2.99
N ARG A 795 -2.12 0.33 -3.68
CA ARG A 795 -2.61 -1.05 -3.52
C ARG A 795 -1.49 -2.06 -3.48
N THR A 796 -1.74 -3.17 -2.81
CA THR A 796 -0.88 -4.34 -2.82
C THR A 796 -1.67 -5.62 -3.10
N LEU A 797 -1.09 -6.50 -3.92
CA LEU A 797 -1.67 -7.79 -4.29
C LEU A 797 -0.97 -8.91 -3.51
N VAL A 798 -1.73 -9.69 -2.75
CA VAL A 798 -1.25 -10.82 -1.97
C VAL A 798 -1.99 -12.08 -2.39
N VAL A 799 -1.27 -13.18 -2.56
CA VAL A 799 -1.84 -14.50 -2.86
C VAL A 799 -1.61 -15.40 -1.66
N SER A 800 -2.69 -15.99 -1.16
CA SER A 800 -2.66 -16.97 -0.07
C SER A 800 -2.99 -18.35 -0.63
N ARG A 801 -2.17 -19.34 -0.36
CA ARG A 801 -2.38 -20.73 -0.81
C ARG A 801 -2.58 -21.63 0.39
N GLY A 802 -3.76 -22.25 0.49
CA GLY A 802 -4.10 -23.30 1.44
C GLY A 802 -4.83 -24.45 0.74
N PHE A 803 -5.95 -24.91 1.30
CA PHE A 803 -6.87 -25.80 0.58
C PHE A 803 -7.45 -25.15 -0.67
N GLU A 804 -7.71 -23.84 -0.60
CA GLU A 804 -8.07 -23.00 -1.74
C GLU A 804 -7.02 -21.90 -1.94
N THR A 805 -6.89 -21.41 -3.17
CA THR A 805 -6.09 -20.23 -3.48
C THR A 805 -6.97 -18.99 -3.44
N VAL A 806 -6.55 -17.97 -2.69
CA VAL A 806 -7.26 -16.70 -2.59
C VAL A 806 -6.28 -15.56 -2.91
N SER A 807 -6.62 -14.77 -3.92
CA SER A 807 -5.92 -13.54 -4.25
C SER A 807 -6.63 -12.35 -3.59
N ARG A 808 -5.86 -11.47 -2.94
CA ARG A 808 -6.36 -10.32 -2.19
C ARG A 808 -5.71 -9.04 -2.69
N LEU A 809 -6.53 -8.09 -3.12
CA LEU A 809 -6.08 -6.75 -3.47
C LEU A 809 -6.43 -5.79 -2.32
N ALA A 810 -5.42 -5.43 -1.54
CA ALA A 810 -5.54 -4.56 -0.38
C ALA A 810 -5.28 -3.10 -0.75
N ASP A 811 -6.15 -2.20 -0.27
CA ASP A 811 -5.96 -0.75 -0.35
C ASP A 811 -5.10 -0.26 0.81
N LEU A 812 -3.99 0.43 0.50
CA LEU A 812 -2.97 0.87 1.46
C LEU A 812 -3.40 2.07 2.30
N GLU A 813 -4.47 2.77 1.93
CA GLU A 813 -4.98 3.93 2.67
C GLU A 813 -6.35 3.67 3.28
N ALA A 814 -7.27 3.07 2.53
CA ALA A 814 -8.63 2.78 3.01
C ALA A 814 -8.70 1.53 3.89
N GLY A 815 -7.69 0.65 3.84
CA GLY A 815 -7.67 -0.62 4.58
C GLY A 815 -8.66 -1.66 4.07
N THR A 816 -9.33 -1.40 2.93
CA THR A 816 -10.30 -2.30 2.32
C THR A 816 -9.60 -3.40 1.50
N VAL A 817 -10.19 -4.60 1.46
CA VAL A 817 -9.68 -5.73 0.65
C VAL A 817 -10.74 -6.23 -0.31
N ALA A 818 -10.34 -6.46 -1.57
CA ALA A 818 -11.10 -7.26 -2.51
C ALA A 818 -10.52 -8.68 -2.60
N GLU A 819 -11.37 -9.71 -2.47
CA GLU A 819 -10.97 -11.12 -2.51
C GLU A 819 -11.42 -11.80 -3.82
N PHE A 820 -10.57 -12.67 -4.35
CA PHE A 820 -10.80 -13.47 -5.56
C PHE A 820 -10.44 -14.92 -5.26
N PHE A 821 -11.44 -15.81 -5.31
CA PHE A 821 -11.32 -17.22 -4.96
C PHE A 821 -11.01 -18.06 -6.21
N GLY A 822 -10.16 -19.07 -6.07
CA GLY A 822 -9.85 -20.05 -7.11
C GLY A 822 -8.74 -19.65 -8.08
N ASP A 823 -8.52 -18.35 -8.31
CA ASP A 823 -7.51 -17.83 -9.23
C ASP A 823 -6.24 -17.34 -8.51
N ASP A 824 -5.06 -17.85 -8.90
CA ASP A 824 -3.77 -17.23 -8.57
C ASP A 824 -3.50 -16.07 -9.53
N LEU A 825 -4.02 -14.89 -9.18
CA LEU A 825 -3.83 -13.68 -9.98
C LEU A 825 -2.36 -13.34 -10.15
N GLY A 826 -1.49 -13.76 -9.24
CA GLY A 826 -0.06 -13.50 -9.34
C GLY A 826 0.69 -14.31 -10.38
N GLN A 827 0.02 -15.15 -11.19
CA GLN A 827 0.64 -15.80 -12.36
C GLN A 827 0.41 -15.06 -13.68
N GLN A 828 -0.75 -14.41 -13.81
CA GLN A 828 -1.23 -13.81 -15.05
C GLN A 828 -1.37 -12.29 -14.96
N PHE A 829 -1.43 -11.73 -13.75
CA PHE A 829 -1.63 -10.30 -13.54
C PHE A 829 -0.44 -9.63 -12.88
N VAL A 830 -0.17 -8.41 -13.35
CA VAL A 830 0.75 -7.46 -12.72
C VAL A 830 -0.05 -6.24 -12.27
N LEU A 831 0.24 -5.77 -11.07
CA LEU A 831 -0.36 -4.55 -10.53
C LEU A 831 0.43 -3.33 -11.03
N LEU A 832 -0.07 -2.69 -12.08
CA LEU A 832 0.55 -1.50 -12.69
C LEU A 832 -0.23 -0.21 -12.39
N ASP A 833 -1.55 -0.32 -12.25
CA ASP A 833 -2.44 0.80 -12.02
C ASP A 833 -3.09 0.67 -10.64
N PRO A 834 -3.24 1.77 -9.88
CA PRO A 834 -3.89 1.73 -8.57
C PRO A 834 -5.34 1.24 -8.58
N THR A 835 -6.01 1.28 -9.72
CA THR A 835 -7.43 0.98 -9.89
C THR A 835 -7.69 -0.26 -10.75
N ARG A 836 -6.67 -0.80 -11.43
CA ARG A 836 -6.80 -1.89 -12.42
C ARG A 836 -5.66 -2.90 -12.33
N LEU A 837 -5.96 -4.15 -12.65
CA LEU A 837 -4.97 -5.22 -12.80
C LEU A 837 -4.64 -5.39 -14.27
N TYR A 838 -3.35 -5.50 -14.63
CA TYR A 838 -2.94 -5.74 -16.01
C TYR A 838 -2.69 -7.22 -16.25
N ASN A 839 -3.41 -7.84 -17.18
CA ASN A 839 -3.19 -9.23 -17.56
C ASN A 839 -2.09 -9.31 -18.62
N VAL A 840 -1.04 -10.10 -18.38
CA VAL A 840 0.12 -10.20 -19.27
C VAL A 840 -0.08 -11.14 -20.45
N ASP A 841 -1.12 -11.98 -20.41
CA ASP A 841 -1.43 -12.94 -21.48
C ASP A 841 -2.31 -12.30 -22.56
N ASP A 842 -3.37 -11.59 -22.16
CA ASP A 842 -4.30 -10.93 -23.09
C ASP A 842 -4.04 -9.43 -23.31
N LEU A 843 -3.10 -8.88 -22.54
CA LEU A 843 -2.59 -7.52 -22.63
C LEU A 843 -3.65 -6.43 -22.39
N ARG A 844 -4.63 -6.71 -21.52
CA ARG A 844 -5.71 -5.77 -21.12
C ARG A 844 -5.72 -5.49 -19.62
N PHE A 845 -6.31 -4.34 -19.26
CA PHE A 845 -6.66 -4.05 -17.86
C PHE A 845 -7.95 -4.76 -17.48
N TYR A 846 -8.05 -5.10 -16.20
CA TYR A 846 -9.22 -5.66 -15.54
C TYR A 846 -9.60 -4.79 -14.34
N ARG A 847 -10.89 -4.51 -14.18
CA ARG A 847 -11.40 -3.92 -12.95
C ARG A 847 -11.41 -4.96 -11.84
N PRO A 848 -10.93 -4.61 -10.64
CA PRO A 848 -10.87 -5.51 -9.49
C PRO A 848 -12.22 -5.60 -8.77
N ALA A 849 -13.30 -5.81 -9.51
CA ALA A 849 -14.59 -6.24 -8.98
C ALA A 849 -14.63 -7.78 -9.05
N PRO A 850 -15.20 -8.51 -8.09
CA PRO A 850 -15.41 -9.96 -8.21
C PRO A 850 -16.73 -10.26 -8.98
N PRO A 851 -16.73 -11.05 -10.07
CA PRO A 851 -15.57 -11.55 -10.81
C PRO A 851 -14.89 -10.44 -11.62
N LEU A 852 -13.60 -10.61 -11.90
CA LEU A 852 -12.78 -9.62 -12.62
C LEU A 852 -13.42 -9.21 -13.94
N VAL A 853 -13.48 -7.91 -14.22
CA VAL A 853 -14.12 -7.39 -15.44
C VAL A 853 -13.08 -6.86 -16.41
N LYS A 854 -12.93 -7.55 -17.54
CA LYS A 854 -12.02 -7.16 -18.63
C LYS A 854 -12.41 -5.82 -19.26
N THR A 855 -11.44 -4.94 -19.42
CA THR A 855 -11.62 -3.65 -20.07
C THR A 855 -11.13 -3.66 -21.52
N ALA A 856 -11.64 -2.73 -22.33
CA ALA A 856 -11.22 -2.54 -23.72
C ALA A 856 -9.90 -1.76 -23.86
N LEU A 857 -9.29 -1.36 -22.75
CA LEU A 857 -8.02 -0.64 -22.67
C LEU A 857 -7.01 -1.43 -21.81
N PRO A 858 -5.71 -1.12 -21.86
CA PRO A 858 -5.07 -0.19 -22.80
C PRO A 858 -5.03 -0.83 -24.20
N ARG A 859 -4.58 -0.08 -25.20
CA ARG A 859 -4.23 -0.68 -26.49
C ARG A 859 -3.18 -1.78 -26.26
N ARG A 860 -3.37 -2.94 -26.89
CA ARG A 860 -2.48 -4.10 -26.69
C ARG A 860 -1.07 -3.78 -27.19
N LEU A 861 -0.06 -4.32 -26.51
CA LEU A 861 1.32 -4.29 -27.00
C LEU A 861 1.43 -4.97 -28.36
N ALA A 862 2.34 -4.50 -29.22
CA ALA A 862 2.59 -5.09 -30.53
C ALA A 862 2.89 -6.59 -30.43
N GLY A 863 2.39 -7.42 -31.34
CA GLY A 863 2.59 -8.88 -31.29
C GLY A 863 4.08 -9.28 -31.38
N VAL A 864 4.50 -10.22 -30.54
CA VAL A 864 5.85 -10.81 -30.53
C VAL A 864 5.70 -12.32 -30.33
N THR A 865 6.53 -13.11 -30.99
CA THR A 865 6.58 -14.58 -30.83
C THR A 865 6.74 -14.95 -29.35
N ASP A 866 6.03 -15.99 -28.91
CA ASP A 866 6.06 -16.55 -27.55
C ASP A 866 5.65 -15.60 -26.40
N ASN A 867 5.23 -14.37 -26.70
CA ASN A 867 4.86 -13.32 -25.73
C ASN A 867 5.82 -13.27 -24.53
N PRO A 868 7.02 -12.68 -24.70
CA PRO A 868 8.06 -12.73 -23.69
C PRO A 868 7.60 -12.13 -22.37
N ARG A 869 8.05 -12.70 -21.25
CA ARG A 869 7.90 -12.08 -19.93
C ARG A 869 8.95 -10.98 -19.76
N GLY A 870 8.59 -9.91 -19.07
CA GLY A 870 9.45 -8.76 -18.84
C GLY A 870 8.92 -7.88 -17.72
N ASP A 871 9.41 -6.65 -17.65
CA ASP A 871 8.91 -5.64 -16.71
C ASP A 871 8.00 -4.64 -17.44
N TYR A 872 6.92 -4.24 -16.77
CA TYR A 872 5.85 -3.45 -17.39
C TYR A 872 5.67 -2.13 -16.65
N HIS A 873 5.28 -1.08 -17.38
CA HIS A 873 5.05 0.25 -16.84
C HIS A 873 3.90 0.94 -17.55
N THR A 874 3.23 1.83 -16.84
CA THR A 874 2.15 2.67 -17.38
C THR A 874 2.64 4.10 -17.57
N ILE A 875 2.47 4.63 -18.78
CA ILE A 875 2.67 6.06 -19.06
C ILE A 875 1.32 6.75 -19.30
N GLU A 876 1.17 7.99 -18.88
CA GLU A 876 -0.04 8.76 -19.12
C GLU A 876 -0.04 9.40 -20.52
N THR A 877 -1.12 9.17 -21.28
CA THR A 877 -1.38 9.82 -22.57
C THR A 877 -2.03 11.17 -22.31
N LYS A 878 -1.28 12.27 -22.50
CA LYS A 878 -1.86 13.62 -22.39
C LYS A 878 -2.78 13.92 -23.56
#